data_AF-A0AB36JWI7-F1
#
_entry.id   AF-A0AB36JWI7-F1
#
_cell.length_a   1.000
_cell.length_b   1.000
_cell.length_c   1.000
_cell.angle_alpha   90.00
_cell.angle_beta   90.00
_cell.angle_gamma   90.00
#
_symmetry.space_group_name_H-M   'P 1'
#
loop_
_entity.id
_entity.type
_entity.pdbx_description
1 polymer ?
#
loop_
_entity_poly.entity_id
_entity_poly.type
_entity_poly.pdbx_seq_one_letter_code
_entity_poly.pdbx_strand_id
1 'polypeptide(L)'
;MRKLGSNFPSIRVIITTRPVGYQTTLLKKWRHYEILPLEEQQAQNNIELLICNLYKSDQEKLEKKRKFLKSELEKSKYSKAIIRSPLLMGLTVSLATQKISLGKTKVELYKNLFELIEGSPSNRQIDADIPPAVQDYFISYLGWQLIKHPTASLAVILENVSTQIKSELDYPKLKARSICDGCANYWEERGMIEKIHYSKGSLYTFIHKTFMEYAAGRYLASLSEDLLLEEISSLDYRPSVEEVLIFAGSLGVTDSIANILLNKHYENKNKSLDMLLEITVSAAHPPSKKIRDAAFQEAVNRVISLDKKDAYEYASKLVIACDNFPLEITKYTDQHINSNQYWTKLSCITFSLIAETYTETEALINFFIDFYSRSRSSSLSSSLAGSLILGSDSSALVNNEFVKSAVKHIFHNCSLVKAKEIFSSTILNNGHQSMSLIHDLDHFFKSVGHVDISKELYRFDHNALLEGFNSPGFRKRDIEATKGLCETLITPSFTGESNSNNNEPLLDLSAFLSASNYGNAALSDALQWPEKSFHDPIREVFKGVSLASGISRTGLHLDAISLLEITSLSDDFYSQMAMFNRTVNIDIEPDWDSIKHSDLDSEKIEKAMYCGRTWIAWLAGNLVLKLHNSESLSRLIKRLLKNGEYTTLLITSYMIPYLDNNDEVRSTILNRLKGRC
;
A
#
# COMPACT_ATOMS: atom_id res chain seq x y z
N MET A 1 -11.78 16.64 -28.20
CA MET A 1 -10.67 15.66 -28.06
C MET A 1 -10.80 14.44 -28.95
N ARG A 2 -11.96 13.75 -29.03
CA ARG A 2 -12.18 12.66 -30.02
C ARG A 2 -11.77 13.02 -31.46
N LYS A 3 -12.08 14.26 -31.89
CA LYS A 3 -11.70 14.82 -33.20
C LYS A 3 -10.19 14.99 -33.43
N LEU A 4 -9.39 15.16 -32.37
CA LEU A 4 -7.93 15.36 -32.49
C LEU A 4 -7.21 14.02 -32.71
N GLY A 5 -7.57 12.99 -31.93
CA GLY A 5 -7.03 11.64 -32.11
C GLY A 5 -7.54 10.93 -33.38
N SER A 6 -8.75 11.25 -33.86
CA SER A 6 -9.27 10.65 -35.10
C SER A 6 -8.67 11.28 -36.37
N ASN A 7 -8.30 12.56 -36.33
CA ASN A 7 -7.80 13.28 -37.51
C ASN A 7 -6.28 13.21 -37.65
N PHE A 8 -5.56 12.81 -36.59
CA PHE A 8 -4.10 12.67 -36.57
C PHE A 8 -3.67 11.39 -35.84
N PRO A 9 -3.88 10.20 -36.44
CA PRO A 9 -3.63 8.91 -35.79
C PRO A 9 -2.16 8.65 -35.42
N SER A 10 -1.22 9.44 -35.94
CA SER A 10 0.21 9.38 -35.61
C SER A 10 0.61 10.17 -34.36
N ILE A 11 -0.29 11.00 -33.79
CA ILE A 11 0.03 11.85 -32.64
C ILE A 11 -0.36 11.13 -31.34
N ARG A 12 0.62 10.91 -30.46
CA ARG A 12 0.37 10.45 -29.09
C ARG A 12 -0.05 11.64 -28.23
N VAL A 13 -1.13 11.48 -27.47
CA VAL A 13 -1.67 12.50 -26.58
C VAL A 13 -1.74 11.95 -25.16
N ILE A 14 -1.13 12.65 -24.20
CA ILE A 14 -1.23 12.35 -22.76
C ILE A 14 -2.04 13.47 -22.11
N ILE A 15 -3.04 13.11 -21.30
CA ILE A 15 -3.91 14.05 -20.61
C ILE A 15 -3.79 13.80 -19.11
N THR A 16 -3.48 14.85 -18.35
CA THR A 16 -3.48 14.81 -16.88
C THR A 16 -4.73 15.51 -16.35
N THR A 17 -5.39 14.91 -15.37
CA THR A 17 -6.62 15.44 -14.77
C THR A 17 -6.86 14.80 -13.40
N ARG A 18 -7.62 15.47 -12.53
CA ARG A 18 -8.08 14.87 -11.27
C ARG A 18 -9.14 13.78 -11.57
N PRO A 19 -9.31 12.76 -10.72
CA PRO A 19 -10.29 11.69 -10.94
C PRO A 19 -11.73 12.18 -11.21
N VAL A 20 -12.09 13.35 -10.67
CA VAL A 20 -13.43 13.96 -10.82
C VAL A 20 -13.54 14.88 -12.06
N GLY A 21 -12.43 15.21 -12.72
CA GLY A 21 -12.35 16.22 -13.77
C GLY A 21 -12.89 15.79 -15.14
N TYR A 22 -13.29 14.53 -15.32
CA TYR A 22 -13.81 14.03 -16.60
C TYR A 22 -14.68 12.78 -16.42
N GLN A 23 -15.54 12.52 -17.41
CA GLN A 23 -16.27 11.25 -17.48
C GLN A 23 -15.38 10.20 -18.16
N THR A 24 -14.91 9.22 -17.39
CA THR A 24 -14.09 8.09 -17.87
C THR A 24 -14.75 7.36 -19.04
N THR A 25 -16.08 7.28 -19.06
CA THR A 25 -16.87 6.68 -20.15
C THR A 25 -16.64 7.34 -21.52
N LEU A 26 -16.35 8.64 -21.58
CA LEU A 26 -16.07 9.36 -22.82
C LEU A 26 -14.72 8.97 -23.44
N LEU A 27 -13.81 8.44 -22.63
CA LEU A 27 -12.45 8.03 -22.99
C LEU A 27 -12.21 6.53 -22.76
N LYS A 28 -13.26 5.70 -22.70
CA LYS A 28 -13.16 4.25 -22.39
C LYS A 28 -12.12 3.45 -23.21
N LYS A 29 -11.77 3.92 -24.41
CA LYS A 29 -10.76 3.29 -25.30
C LYS A 29 -9.32 3.75 -25.03
N TRP A 30 -9.13 4.70 -24.13
CA TRP A 30 -7.82 5.24 -23.76
C TRP A 30 -7.31 4.48 -22.55
N ARG A 31 -5.98 4.38 -22.43
CA ARG A 31 -5.37 3.88 -21.20
C ARG A 31 -5.50 4.95 -20.12
N HIS A 32 -5.91 4.52 -18.93
CA HIS A 32 -6.06 5.38 -17.77
C HIS A 32 -4.98 5.03 -16.76
N TYR A 33 -4.20 6.03 -16.37
CA TYR A 33 -3.14 5.89 -15.38
C TYR A 33 -3.51 6.72 -14.15
N GLU A 34 -3.35 6.13 -12.98
CA GLU A 34 -3.49 6.82 -11.69
C GLU A 34 -2.10 7.04 -11.11
N ILE A 35 -1.81 8.27 -10.66
CA ILE A 35 -0.60 8.55 -9.91
C ILE A 35 -0.83 8.09 -8.48
N LEU A 36 -0.20 6.98 -8.11
CA LEU A 36 -0.28 6.43 -6.77
C LEU A 36 0.57 7.26 -5.78
N PRO A 37 0.21 7.25 -4.47
CA PRO A 37 1.06 7.83 -3.44
C PRO A 37 2.45 7.20 -3.44
N LEU A 38 3.48 8.00 -3.13
CA LEU A 38 4.86 7.54 -3.04
C LEU A 38 4.99 6.37 -2.05
N GLU A 39 5.85 5.41 -2.31
CA GLU A 39 6.21 4.39 -1.33
C GLU A 39 7.00 5.01 -0.16
N GLU A 40 7.00 4.38 1.00
CA GLU A 40 7.64 4.93 2.21
C GLU A 40 9.14 5.24 1.99
N GLN A 41 9.86 4.34 1.33
CA GLN A 41 11.28 4.52 1.02
C GLN A 41 11.51 5.64 0.00
N GLN A 42 10.66 5.75 -1.02
CA GLN A 42 10.73 6.82 -2.01
C GLN A 42 10.41 8.19 -1.38
N ALA A 43 9.43 8.25 -0.49
CA ALA A 43 9.08 9.46 0.26
C ALA A 43 10.26 9.91 1.13
N GLN A 44 10.90 8.99 1.86
CA GLN A 44 12.11 9.28 2.66
C GLN A 44 13.25 9.81 1.79
N ASN A 45 13.52 9.18 0.64
CA ASN A 45 14.56 9.63 -0.28
C ASN A 45 14.26 11.04 -0.82
N ASN A 46 13.02 11.33 -1.17
CA ASN A 46 12.62 12.65 -1.67
C ASN A 46 12.71 13.74 -0.60
N ILE A 47 12.36 13.43 0.65
CA ILE A 47 12.56 14.33 1.80
C ILE A 47 14.04 14.68 1.94
N GLU A 48 14.91 13.68 1.88
CA GLU A 48 16.35 13.85 2.02
C GLU A 48 16.90 14.73 0.88
N LEU A 49 16.46 14.48 -0.35
CA LEU A 49 16.81 15.31 -1.51
C LEU A 49 16.34 16.77 -1.33
N LEU A 50 15.13 17.01 -0.83
CA LEU A 50 14.61 18.36 -0.62
C LEU A 50 15.47 19.13 0.40
N ILE A 51 15.77 18.54 1.56
CA ILE A 51 16.58 19.21 2.59
C ILE A 51 18.01 19.42 2.10
N CYS A 52 18.63 18.42 1.46
CA CYS A 52 19.97 18.54 0.90
C CYS A 52 20.05 19.71 -0.09
N ASN A 53 19.04 19.87 -0.95
CA ASN A 53 19.00 20.97 -1.92
C ASN A 53 18.80 22.34 -1.26
N LEU A 54 17.99 22.43 -0.20
CA LEU A 54 17.75 23.68 0.53
C LEU A 54 18.99 24.19 1.29
N TYR A 55 19.85 23.28 1.75
CA TYR A 55 21.03 23.61 2.56
C TYR A 55 22.36 23.18 1.92
N LYS A 56 22.42 23.13 0.59
CA LYS A 56 23.62 22.70 -0.19
C LYS A 56 24.93 23.34 0.26
N SER A 57 24.89 24.59 0.74
CA SER A 57 26.06 25.38 1.14
C SER A 57 26.28 25.48 2.66
N ASP A 58 25.40 24.91 3.49
CA ASP A 58 25.45 25.03 4.96
C ASP A 58 25.24 23.67 5.63
N GLN A 59 26.33 22.92 5.72
CA GLN A 59 26.34 21.53 6.18
C GLN A 59 25.97 21.40 7.67
N GLU A 60 26.26 22.42 8.48
CA GLU A 60 25.87 22.43 9.89
C GLU A 60 24.35 22.61 10.06
N LYS A 61 23.73 23.52 9.28
CA LYS A 61 22.27 23.65 9.26
C LYS A 61 21.59 22.41 8.68
N LEU A 62 22.16 21.81 7.63
CA LEU A 62 21.67 20.57 7.04
C LEU A 62 21.53 19.47 8.10
N GLU A 63 22.60 19.15 8.84
CA GLU A 63 22.55 18.08 9.85
C GLU A 63 21.59 18.40 11.00
N LYS A 64 21.55 19.66 11.46
CA LYS A 64 20.60 20.08 12.51
C LYS A 64 19.15 19.92 12.05
N LYS A 65 18.85 20.26 10.79
CA LYS A 65 17.50 20.16 10.21
C LYS A 65 17.10 18.74 9.90
N ARG A 66 18.02 17.93 9.37
CA ARG A 66 17.83 16.48 9.17
C ARG A 66 17.50 15.79 10.49
N LYS A 67 18.26 16.07 11.54
CA LYS A 67 18.02 15.50 12.88
C LYS A 67 16.65 15.90 13.44
N PHE A 68 16.27 17.17 13.30
CA PHE A 68 14.96 17.66 13.74
C PHE A 68 13.82 16.95 12.98
N LEU A 69 13.86 16.96 11.64
CA LEU A 69 12.80 16.33 10.85
C LEU A 69 12.68 14.84 11.15
N LYS A 70 13.80 14.12 11.24
CA LYS A 70 13.80 12.70 11.60
C LYS A 70 13.10 12.46 12.94
N SER A 71 13.43 13.27 13.95
CA SER A 71 12.78 13.16 15.26
C SER A 71 11.29 13.50 15.25
N GLU A 72 10.84 14.41 14.37
CA GLU A 72 9.42 14.76 14.25
C GLU A 72 8.63 13.69 13.49
N LEU A 73 9.20 13.10 12.42
CA LEU A 73 8.59 11.99 11.70
C LEU A 73 8.44 10.74 12.59
N GLU A 74 9.41 10.50 13.48
CA GLU A 74 9.35 9.40 14.45
C GLU A 74 8.27 9.61 15.53
N LYS A 75 7.90 10.86 15.86
CA LYS A 75 6.91 11.17 16.90
C LYS A 75 5.47 10.91 16.51
N SER A 76 5.14 10.93 15.22
CA SER A 76 3.76 10.87 14.75
C SER A 76 3.56 9.69 13.79
N LYS A 77 2.68 8.75 14.16
CA LYS A 77 2.24 7.64 13.29
C LYS A 77 1.62 8.16 11.98
N TYR A 78 1.02 9.35 12.00
CA TYR A 78 0.37 9.98 10.85
C TYR A 78 1.36 10.58 9.84
N SER A 79 2.56 10.95 10.30
CA SER A 79 3.57 11.58 9.44
C SER A 79 3.95 10.65 8.26
N LYS A 80 4.04 9.35 8.50
CA LYS A 80 4.37 8.32 7.50
C LYS A 80 3.37 8.22 6.37
N ALA A 81 2.07 8.32 6.67
CA ALA A 81 1.03 8.29 5.64
C ALA A 81 1.00 9.60 4.84
N ILE A 82 1.26 10.72 5.50
CA ILE A 82 1.14 12.07 4.94
C ILE A 82 2.29 12.40 3.98
N ILE A 83 3.52 11.99 4.29
CA ILE A 83 4.68 12.21 3.42
C ILE A 83 4.61 11.45 2.08
N ARG A 84 3.66 10.52 1.93
CA ARG A 84 3.43 9.81 0.66
C ARG A 84 2.71 10.70 -0.36
N SER A 85 2.09 11.79 0.08
CA SER A 85 1.59 12.86 -0.79
C SER A 85 2.71 13.88 -1.06
N PRO A 86 3.13 14.10 -2.31
CA PRO A 86 4.21 15.03 -2.62
C PRO A 86 3.97 16.46 -2.09
N LEU A 87 2.72 16.92 -2.12
CA LEU A 87 2.34 18.23 -1.58
C LEU A 87 2.54 18.29 -0.06
N LEU A 88 1.98 17.34 0.66
CA LEU A 88 2.06 17.32 2.12
C LEU A 88 3.50 17.06 2.60
N MET A 89 4.28 16.28 1.85
CA MET A 89 5.72 16.12 2.05
C MET A 89 6.45 17.47 1.97
N GLY A 90 6.19 18.26 0.93
CA GLY A 90 6.79 19.60 0.78
C GLY A 90 6.42 20.55 1.93
N LEU A 91 5.16 20.54 2.38
CA LEU A 91 4.71 21.34 3.52
C LEU A 91 5.32 20.85 4.85
N THR A 92 5.43 19.54 5.04
CA THR A 92 6.08 18.92 6.22
C THR A 92 7.55 19.32 6.31
N VAL A 93 8.27 19.28 5.19
CA VAL A 93 9.66 19.77 5.11
C VAL A 93 9.71 21.27 5.43
N SER A 94 8.74 22.05 4.95
CA SER A 94 8.65 23.49 5.24
C SER A 94 8.39 23.81 6.72
N LEU A 95 7.56 23.02 7.42
CA LEU A 95 7.41 23.13 8.88
C LEU A 95 8.75 22.88 9.58
N ALA A 96 9.46 21.83 9.16
CA ALA A 96 10.76 21.48 9.74
C ALA A 96 11.85 22.54 9.47
N THR A 97 11.85 23.19 8.29
CA THR A 97 12.77 24.30 8.02
C THR A 97 12.49 25.51 8.92
N GLN A 98 11.27 25.68 9.40
CA GLN A 98 10.91 26.72 10.37
C GLN A 98 11.00 26.27 11.85
N LYS A 99 11.38 25.02 12.12
CA LYS A 99 11.37 24.38 13.47
C LYS A 99 9.99 24.33 14.12
N ILE A 100 8.93 24.33 13.31
CA ILE A 100 7.57 24.10 13.78
C ILE A 100 7.40 22.59 13.95
N SER A 101 6.84 22.16 15.07
CA SER A 101 6.60 20.74 15.33
C SER A 101 5.54 20.19 14.37
N LEU A 102 5.62 18.92 14.00
CA LEU A 102 4.56 18.24 13.25
C LEU A 102 3.35 17.89 14.13
N GLY A 103 3.47 18.04 15.45
CA GLY A 103 2.45 17.59 16.39
C GLY A 103 2.46 16.08 16.60
N LYS A 104 1.80 15.65 17.66
CA LYS A 104 1.60 14.23 18.01
C LYS A 104 0.34 13.66 17.37
N THR A 105 -0.65 14.51 17.10
CA THR A 105 -1.95 14.11 16.54
C THR A 105 -2.10 14.62 15.10
N LYS A 106 -3.00 13.97 14.33
CA LYS A 106 -3.38 14.42 12.99
C LYS A 106 -3.89 15.87 13.01
N VAL A 107 -4.67 16.24 14.03
CA VAL A 107 -5.23 17.59 14.16
C VAL A 107 -4.16 18.64 14.38
N GLU A 108 -3.19 18.39 15.26
CA GLU A 108 -2.07 19.30 15.48
C GLU A 108 -1.26 19.53 14.20
N LEU A 109 -1.03 18.46 13.43
CA LEU A 109 -0.35 18.57 12.14
C LEU A 109 -1.13 19.47 11.18
N TYR A 110 -2.42 19.21 10.97
CA TYR A 110 -3.23 20.02 10.06
C TYR A 110 -3.39 21.46 10.53
N LYS A 111 -3.45 21.71 11.84
CA LYS A 111 -3.40 23.05 12.41
C LYS A 111 -2.12 23.77 11.98
N ASN A 112 -0.95 23.16 12.21
CA ASN A 112 0.34 23.76 11.89
C ASN A 112 0.52 23.96 10.37
N LEU A 113 0.02 23.03 9.55
CA LEU A 113 0.02 23.16 8.09
C LEU A 113 -0.88 24.30 7.61
N PHE A 114 -2.03 24.50 8.25
CA PHE A 114 -2.96 25.60 7.93
C PHE A 114 -2.31 26.96 8.25
N GLU A 115 -1.74 27.09 9.46
CA GLU A 115 -1.02 28.28 9.93
C GLU A 115 0.20 28.59 9.05
N LEU A 116 0.90 27.56 8.56
CA LEU A 116 2.03 27.73 7.63
C LEU A 116 1.59 28.38 6.31
N ILE A 117 0.49 27.93 5.72
CA ILE A 117 -0.04 28.50 4.46
C ILE A 117 -0.56 29.91 4.72
N GLU A 118 -1.25 30.13 5.84
CA GLU A 118 -1.76 31.44 6.22
C GLU A 118 -0.65 32.47 6.44
N GLY A 119 0.42 32.08 7.12
CA GLY A 119 1.58 32.92 7.42
C GLY A 119 2.55 33.09 6.25
N SER A 120 2.33 32.41 5.11
CA SER A 120 3.20 32.52 3.95
C SER A 120 3.03 33.88 3.25
N PRO A 121 4.13 34.57 2.89
CA PRO A 121 4.04 35.87 2.24
C PRO A 121 3.36 35.73 0.86
N SER A 122 2.32 36.51 0.63
CA SER A 122 1.73 36.63 -0.71
C SER A 122 2.50 37.65 -1.54
N ASN A 123 2.82 37.31 -2.78
CA ASN A 123 3.42 38.23 -3.74
C ASN A 123 2.41 39.25 -4.30
N ARG A 124 1.13 39.20 -3.88
CA ARG A 124 0.08 40.11 -4.31
C ARG A 124 -0.34 40.99 -3.13
N GLN A 125 -0.61 42.28 -3.38
CA GLN A 125 -1.17 43.19 -2.37
C GLN A 125 -2.60 42.72 -2.03
N ILE A 126 -2.81 42.32 -0.78
CA ILE A 126 -4.12 41.91 -0.28
C ILE A 126 -4.73 43.10 0.46
N ASP A 127 -5.45 43.95 -0.26
CA ASP A 127 -6.19 45.10 0.27
C ASP A 127 -7.52 44.67 0.92
N ALA A 128 -7.45 43.79 1.91
CA ALA A 128 -8.63 43.37 2.66
C ALA A 128 -8.52 43.77 4.12
N ASP A 129 -9.17 44.88 4.49
CA ASP A 129 -9.45 45.26 5.89
C ASP A 129 -10.54 44.36 6.49
N ILE A 130 -10.35 43.04 6.38
CA ILE A 130 -11.28 42.03 6.89
C ILE A 130 -10.68 41.45 8.17
N PRO A 131 -11.40 41.47 9.31
CA PRO A 131 -10.90 40.90 10.56
C PRO A 131 -10.52 39.40 10.41
N PRO A 132 -9.41 38.94 11.01
CA PRO A 132 -8.98 37.53 10.93
C PRO A 132 -10.08 36.53 11.33
N ALA A 133 -10.86 36.83 12.37
CA ALA A 133 -11.97 35.98 12.82
C ALA A 133 -13.03 35.74 11.72
N VAL A 134 -13.28 36.74 10.86
CA VAL A 134 -14.22 36.62 9.75
C VAL A 134 -13.61 35.80 8.61
N GLN A 135 -12.29 35.91 8.39
CA GLN A 135 -11.56 35.10 7.41
C GLN A 135 -11.55 33.62 7.82
N ASP A 136 -11.31 33.34 9.10
CA ASP A 136 -11.33 32.00 9.70
C ASP A 136 -12.73 31.37 9.66
N TYR A 137 -13.76 32.14 10.01
CA TYR A 137 -15.14 31.69 9.91
C TYR A 137 -15.50 31.36 8.46
N PHE A 138 -15.17 32.27 7.52
CA PHE A 138 -15.44 32.08 6.10
C PHE A 138 -14.82 30.78 5.57
N ILE A 139 -13.54 30.53 5.81
CA ILE A 139 -12.86 29.36 5.25
C ILE A 139 -13.36 28.06 5.87
N SER A 140 -13.70 28.07 7.15
CA SER A 140 -14.23 26.91 7.86
C SER A 140 -15.64 26.56 7.35
N TYR A 141 -16.51 27.56 7.22
CA TYR A 141 -17.85 27.36 6.66
C TYR A 141 -17.84 27.03 5.17
N LEU A 142 -16.92 27.62 4.39
CA LEU A 142 -16.72 27.26 2.99
C LEU A 142 -16.34 25.78 2.86
N GLY A 143 -15.42 25.30 3.70
CA GLY A 143 -15.08 23.88 3.78
C GLY A 143 -16.33 23.02 4.01
N TRP A 144 -17.17 23.42 4.97
CA TRP A 144 -18.42 22.72 5.26
C TRP A 144 -19.41 22.71 4.09
N GLN A 145 -19.60 23.85 3.43
CA GLN A 145 -20.48 23.96 2.26
C GLN A 145 -20.02 23.08 1.10
N LEU A 146 -18.71 22.96 0.86
CA LEU A 146 -18.17 22.09 -0.18
C LEU A 146 -18.31 20.60 0.18
N ILE A 147 -18.29 20.23 1.47
CA ILE A 147 -18.60 18.87 1.92
C ILE A 147 -20.07 18.52 1.68
N LYS A 148 -21.00 19.43 2.02
CA LYS A 148 -22.45 19.22 1.80
C LYS A 148 -22.78 19.18 0.31
N HIS A 149 -22.20 20.11 -0.47
CA HIS A 149 -22.55 20.33 -1.86
C HIS A 149 -21.33 20.25 -2.80
N PRO A 150 -20.71 19.06 -2.98
CA PRO A 150 -19.43 18.91 -3.69
C PRO A 150 -19.48 19.25 -5.18
N THR A 151 -20.68 19.35 -5.76
CA THR A 151 -20.90 19.65 -7.18
C THR A 151 -21.67 20.96 -7.40
N ALA A 152 -21.97 21.71 -6.35
CA ALA A 152 -22.65 22.99 -6.49
C ALA A 152 -21.76 24.01 -7.20
N SER A 153 -22.40 24.90 -7.96
CA SER A 153 -21.68 25.97 -8.64
C SER A 153 -21.13 26.98 -7.63
N LEU A 154 -20.07 27.67 -8.04
CA LEU A 154 -19.47 28.76 -7.28
C LEU A 154 -20.50 29.80 -6.82
N ALA A 155 -21.47 30.13 -7.68
CA ALA A 155 -22.51 31.12 -7.36
C ALA A 155 -23.39 30.65 -6.19
N VAL A 156 -23.78 29.38 -6.18
CA VAL A 156 -24.60 28.78 -5.11
C VAL A 156 -23.81 28.71 -3.81
N ILE A 157 -22.56 28.23 -3.85
CA ILE A 157 -21.71 28.13 -2.66
C ILE A 157 -21.49 29.51 -2.03
N LEU A 158 -21.14 30.52 -2.81
CA LEU A 158 -20.92 31.87 -2.29
C LEU A 158 -22.21 32.54 -1.79
N GLU A 159 -23.38 32.18 -2.33
CA GLU A 159 -24.67 32.66 -1.80
C GLU A 159 -25.02 32.01 -0.46
N ASN A 160 -24.73 30.71 -0.29
CA ASN A 160 -24.91 30.03 0.99
C ASN A 160 -23.98 30.64 2.06
N VAL A 161 -22.69 30.82 1.72
CA VAL A 161 -21.71 31.41 2.64
C VAL A 161 -22.06 32.87 2.97
N SER A 162 -22.48 33.67 1.99
CA SER A 162 -22.91 35.06 2.24
C SER A 162 -24.16 35.14 3.11
N THR A 163 -25.11 34.21 2.94
CA THR A 163 -26.32 34.15 3.77
C THR A 163 -25.99 33.83 5.22
N GLN A 164 -25.03 32.93 5.46
CA GLN A 164 -24.59 32.61 6.82
C GLN A 164 -23.82 33.79 7.45
N ILE A 165 -22.88 34.41 6.74
CA ILE A 165 -22.16 35.58 7.26
C ILE A 165 -23.12 36.75 7.56
N LYS A 166 -24.16 36.91 6.73
CA LYS A 166 -25.22 37.88 6.96
C LYS A 166 -25.93 37.64 8.30
N SER A 167 -26.27 36.40 8.64
CA SER A 167 -26.95 36.09 9.91
C SER A 167 -26.05 36.23 11.13
N GLU A 168 -24.78 35.85 11.02
CA GLU A 168 -23.83 35.90 12.13
C GLU A 168 -23.38 37.32 12.48
N LEU A 169 -23.17 38.17 11.47
CA LEU A 169 -22.67 39.54 11.66
C LEU A 169 -23.76 40.62 11.59
N ASP A 170 -25.02 40.21 11.41
CA ASP A 170 -26.18 41.10 11.20
C ASP A 170 -25.93 42.17 10.12
N TYR A 171 -25.31 41.77 9.01
CA TYR A 171 -24.97 42.68 7.92
C TYR A 171 -26.03 42.72 6.81
N PRO A 172 -26.16 43.83 6.06
CA PRO A 172 -26.92 43.85 4.83
C PRO A 172 -26.37 42.85 3.80
N LYS A 173 -27.25 42.25 2.99
CA LYS A 173 -26.89 41.21 2.00
C LYS A 173 -25.70 41.59 1.11
N LEU A 174 -25.70 42.81 0.57
CA LEU A 174 -24.62 43.29 -0.31
C LEU A 174 -23.28 43.42 0.43
N LYS A 175 -23.31 43.85 1.70
CA LYS A 175 -22.11 43.95 2.53
C LYS A 175 -21.56 42.57 2.87
N ALA A 176 -22.43 41.63 3.28
CA ALA A 176 -22.03 40.24 3.53
C ALA A 176 -21.42 39.59 2.28
N ARG A 177 -21.99 39.85 1.10
CA ARG A 177 -21.43 39.35 -0.17
C ARG A 177 -20.05 39.94 -0.47
N SER A 178 -19.88 41.25 -0.32
CA SER A 178 -18.59 41.91 -0.52
C SER A 178 -17.51 41.36 0.40
N ILE A 179 -17.86 41.04 1.66
CA ILE A 179 -16.94 40.42 2.61
C ILE A 179 -16.57 39.01 2.16
N CYS A 180 -17.54 38.19 1.74
CA CYS A 180 -17.26 36.85 1.21
C CYS A 180 -16.31 36.90 0.00
N ASP A 181 -16.53 37.82 -0.94
CA ASP A 181 -15.67 37.95 -2.12
C ASP A 181 -14.25 38.38 -1.70
N GLY A 182 -14.11 39.26 -0.71
CA GLY A 182 -12.81 39.64 -0.14
C GLY A 182 -12.11 38.49 0.60
N CYS A 183 -12.83 37.69 1.39
CA CYS A 183 -12.28 36.49 2.04
C CYS A 183 -11.87 35.43 1.01
N ALA A 184 -12.68 35.23 -0.03
CA ALA A 184 -12.37 34.27 -1.09
C ALA A 184 -11.07 34.66 -1.81
N ASN A 185 -10.92 35.93 -2.18
CA ASN A 185 -9.68 36.45 -2.76
C ASN A 185 -8.49 36.29 -1.79
N TYR A 186 -8.68 36.59 -0.50
CA TYR A 186 -7.62 36.42 0.52
C TYR A 186 -7.07 34.99 0.57
N TRP A 187 -7.96 33.98 0.57
CA TRP A 187 -7.57 32.57 0.66
C TRP A 187 -7.10 31.98 -0.67
N GLU A 188 -7.59 32.50 -1.80
CA GLU A 188 -7.12 32.14 -3.14
C GLU A 188 -5.69 32.66 -3.36
N GLU A 189 -5.39 33.90 -2.94
CA GLU A 189 -4.06 34.51 -3.07
C GLU A 189 -2.98 33.87 -2.19
N ARG A 190 -3.38 33.21 -1.10
CA ARG A 190 -2.48 32.38 -0.28
C ARG A 190 -2.37 30.93 -0.77
N GLY A 191 -3.15 30.56 -1.78
CA GLY A 191 -3.17 29.21 -2.32
C GLY A 191 -3.78 28.18 -1.36
N MET A 192 -4.73 28.57 -0.51
CA MET A 192 -5.51 27.60 0.28
C MET A 192 -6.66 27.02 -0.56
N ILE A 193 -7.30 27.88 -1.36
CA ILE A 193 -8.37 27.53 -2.29
C ILE A 193 -8.01 27.91 -3.72
N GLU A 194 -8.63 27.26 -4.69
CA GLU A 194 -8.49 27.55 -6.11
C GLU A 194 -9.85 27.53 -6.81
N LYS A 195 -10.00 28.37 -7.82
CA LYS A 195 -11.18 28.39 -8.69
C LYS A 195 -10.96 27.53 -9.92
N ILE A 196 -11.76 26.48 -10.07
CA ILE A 196 -11.74 25.59 -11.24
C ILE A 196 -12.85 25.96 -12.20
N HIS A 197 -12.50 26.09 -13.48
CA HIS A 197 -13.44 26.28 -14.57
C HIS A 197 -13.73 24.96 -15.29
N TYR A 198 -15.01 24.69 -15.57
CA TYR A 198 -15.46 23.55 -16.36
C TYR A 198 -16.54 23.99 -17.35
N SER A 199 -16.94 23.11 -18.26
CA SER A 199 -17.79 23.46 -19.41
C SER A 199 -19.15 24.09 -19.07
N LYS A 200 -19.64 23.96 -17.82
CA LYS A 200 -20.93 24.51 -17.37
C LYS A 200 -20.81 25.56 -16.26
N GLY A 201 -19.59 25.98 -15.88
CA GLY A 201 -19.43 26.99 -14.82
C GLY A 201 -18.06 26.99 -14.14
N SER A 202 -18.06 27.45 -12.89
CA SER A 202 -16.89 27.44 -12.02
C SER A 202 -17.24 26.89 -10.64
N LEU A 203 -16.25 26.35 -9.94
CA LEU A 203 -16.36 25.82 -8.57
C LEU A 203 -15.13 26.22 -7.76
N TYR A 204 -15.28 26.28 -6.43
CA TYR A 204 -14.13 26.35 -5.52
C TYR A 204 -13.71 24.95 -5.08
N THR A 205 -12.40 24.78 -4.89
CA THR A 205 -11.84 23.61 -4.23
C THR A 205 -10.64 24.02 -3.38
N PHE A 206 -10.31 23.20 -2.40
CA PHE A 206 -9.07 23.36 -1.63
C PHE A 206 -7.92 22.71 -2.39
N ILE A 207 -6.69 23.21 -2.18
CA ILE A 207 -5.48 22.62 -2.78
C ILE A 207 -5.28 21.14 -2.44
N HIS A 208 -5.87 20.70 -1.32
CA HIS A 208 -5.94 19.30 -0.93
C HIS A 208 -7.25 19.01 -0.20
N LYS A 209 -7.85 17.85 -0.47
CA LYS A 209 -9.13 17.43 0.12
C LYS A 209 -9.12 17.47 1.65
N THR A 210 -8.03 17.05 2.27
CA THR A 210 -7.94 17.01 3.74
C THR A 210 -7.86 18.39 4.40
N PHE A 211 -7.44 19.45 3.69
CA PHE A 211 -7.56 20.82 4.20
C PHE A 211 -9.03 21.28 4.24
N MET A 212 -9.82 20.90 3.23
CA MET A 212 -11.27 21.14 3.23
C MET A 212 -11.94 20.39 4.39
N GLU A 213 -11.57 19.12 4.62
CA GLU A 213 -12.11 18.29 5.70
C GLU A 213 -11.74 18.84 7.08
N TYR A 214 -10.49 19.29 7.25
CA TYR A 214 -10.06 19.98 8.47
C TYR A 214 -10.81 21.30 8.70
N ALA A 215 -10.95 22.14 7.67
CA ALA A 215 -11.69 23.41 7.76
C ALA A 215 -13.17 23.20 8.12
N ALA A 216 -13.81 22.22 7.49
CA ALA A 216 -15.16 21.79 7.83
C ALA A 216 -15.26 21.26 9.27
N GLY A 217 -14.26 20.49 9.73
CA GLY A 217 -14.19 20.00 11.11
C GLY A 217 -14.11 21.13 12.14
N ARG A 218 -13.36 22.20 11.83
CA ARG A 218 -13.33 23.42 12.67
C ARG A 218 -14.70 24.09 12.78
N TYR A 219 -15.45 24.18 11.68
CA TYR A 219 -16.81 24.73 11.71
C TYR A 219 -17.73 23.91 12.61
N LEU A 220 -17.76 22.59 12.45
CA LEU A 220 -18.60 21.73 13.30
C LEU A 220 -18.22 21.84 14.78
N ALA A 221 -16.92 21.91 15.09
CA ALA A 221 -16.45 22.06 16.47
C ALA A 221 -16.82 23.42 17.11
N SER A 222 -17.17 24.43 16.30
CA SER A 222 -17.64 25.73 16.80
C SER A 222 -19.14 25.81 17.08
N LEU A 223 -19.93 24.79 16.68
CA LEU A 223 -21.38 24.80 16.85
C LEU A 223 -21.79 24.45 18.28
N SER A 224 -22.96 24.94 18.68
CA SER A 224 -23.65 24.43 19.87
C SER A 224 -24.07 22.97 19.67
N GLU A 225 -24.28 22.23 20.76
CA GLU A 225 -24.63 20.81 20.68
C GLU A 225 -25.93 20.54 19.89
N ASP A 226 -26.94 21.39 20.05
CA ASP A 226 -28.22 21.28 19.32
C ASP A 226 -28.03 21.47 17.81
N LEU A 227 -27.25 22.49 17.40
CA LEU A 227 -26.97 22.75 15.97
C LEU A 227 -26.05 21.69 15.37
N LEU A 228 -25.06 21.22 16.13
CA LEU A 228 -24.18 20.13 15.71
C LEU A 228 -24.99 18.86 15.45
N LEU A 229 -25.93 18.55 16.35
CA LEU A 229 -26.86 17.44 16.19
C LEU A 229 -27.68 17.61 14.91
N GLU A 230 -28.31 18.77 14.69
CA GLU A 230 -29.11 19.04 13.49
C GLU A 230 -28.29 18.88 12.20
N GLU A 231 -27.11 19.50 12.15
CA GLU A 231 -26.23 19.45 10.98
C GLU A 231 -25.81 18.02 10.66
N ILE A 232 -25.31 17.26 11.65
CA ILE A 232 -24.87 15.87 11.43
C ILE A 232 -26.03 14.96 11.04
N SER A 233 -27.20 15.17 11.65
CA SER A 233 -28.41 14.39 11.40
C SER A 233 -28.94 14.50 9.97
N SER A 234 -28.64 15.63 9.30
CA SER A 234 -29.14 15.95 7.97
C SER A 234 -28.26 15.41 6.83
N LEU A 235 -27.15 14.73 7.13
CA LEU A 235 -26.14 14.37 6.14
C LEU A 235 -26.31 12.96 5.59
N ASP A 236 -26.13 12.87 4.26
CA ASP A 236 -25.80 11.62 3.61
C ASP A 236 -24.33 11.26 3.89
N TYR A 237 -24.13 10.15 4.59
CA TYR A 237 -22.80 9.71 4.99
C TYR A 237 -21.97 9.24 3.81
N ARG A 238 -20.83 9.91 3.61
CA ARG A 238 -19.82 9.67 2.57
C ARG A 238 -18.43 9.72 3.21
N PRO A 239 -17.38 9.12 2.62
CA PRO A 239 -16.03 9.12 3.20
C PRO A 239 -15.48 10.51 3.55
N SER A 240 -15.88 11.56 2.84
CA SER A 240 -15.51 12.95 3.17
C SER A 240 -16.15 13.46 4.46
N VAL A 241 -17.34 12.98 4.82
CA VAL A 241 -18.02 13.33 6.08
C VAL A 241 -17.37 12.59 7.25
N GLU A 242 -16.92 11.35 7.03
CA GLU A 242 -16.24 10.54 8.05
C GLU A 242 -14.99 11.27 8.57
N GLU A 243 -14.14 11.76 7.66
CA GLU A 243 -12.91 12.50 8.01
C GLU A 243 -13.22 13.83 8.72
N VAL A 244 -14.27 14.55 8.30
CA VAL A 244 -14.70 15.80 8.96
C VAL A 244 -15.11 15.56 10.42
N LEU A 245 -15.83 14.47 10.68
CA LEU A 245 -16.27 14.11 12.03
C LEU A 245 -15.08 13.69 12.91
N ILE A 246 -14.06 13.03 12.35
CA ILE A 246 -12.82 12.72 13.07
C ILE A 246 -12.08 14.01 13.47
N PHE A 247 -11.96 14.97 12.54
CA PHE A 247 -11.36 16.28 12.83
C PHE A 247 -12.15 17.04 13.90
N ALA A 248 -13.47 17.16 13.74
CA ALA A 248 -14.33 17.86 14.69
C ALA A 248 -14.26 17.21 16.09
N GLY A 249 -14.33 15.88 16.16
CA GLY A 249 -14.26 15.13 17.41
C GLY A 249 -12.93 15.33 18.12
N SER A 250 -11.85 15.53 17.37
CA SER A 250 -10.52 15.79 17.91
C SER A 250 -10.27 17.26 18.26
N LEU A 251 -11.19 18.18 17.91
CA LEU A 251 -11.11 19.63 18.17
C LEU A 251 -11.93 20.09 19.39
N GLY A 252 -12.56 19.18 20.14
CA GLY A 252 -13.17 19.49 21.45
C GLY A 252 -14.64 19.12 21.61
N VAL A 253 -15.32 18.65 20.55
CA VAL A 253 -16.72 18.16 20.60
C VAL A 253 -16.79 16.63 20.63
N THR A 254 -15.80 16.00 21.27
CA THR A 254 -15.54 14.56 21.25
C THR A 254 -16.74 13.75 21.75
N ASP A 255 -17.27 14.11 22.93
CA ASP A 255 -18.38 13.38 23.55
C ASP A 255 -19.68 13.55 22.77
N SER A 256 -19.97 14.73 22.26
CA SER A 256 -21.18 14.97 21.45
C SER A 256 -21.13 14.16 20.15
N ILE A 257 -20.01 14.18 19.42
CA ILE A 257 -19.86 13.36 18.21
C ILE A 257 -19.90 11.87 18.53
N ALA A 258 -19.23 11.42 19.59
CA ALA A 258 -19.24 10.03 19.98
C ALA A 258 -20.64 9.55 20.41
N ASN A 259 -21.39 10.36 21.15
CA ASN A 259 -22.78 10.08 21.49
C ASN A 259 -23.69 10.02 20.26
N ILE A 260 -23.45 10.88 19.25
CA ILE A 260 -24.18 10.81 17.98
C ILE A 260 -23.89 9.49 17.27
N LEU A 261 -22.62 9.11 17.16
CA LEU A 261 -22.19 7.86 16.54
C LEU A 261 -22.72 6.61 17.28
N LEU A 262 -22.92 6.68 18.61
CA LEU A 262 -23.47 5.61 19.42
C LEU A 262 -25.02 5.55 19.39
N ASN A 263 -25.69 6.69 19.50
CA ASN A 263 -27.15 6.77 19.71
C ASN A 263 -27.94 6.78 18.40
N LYS A 264 -27.39 7.35 17.33
CA LYS A 264 -27.96 7.15 16.01
C LYS A 264 -27.38 5.85 15.50
N HIS A 265 -28.22 4.82 15.41
CA HIS A 265 -27.94 3.67 14.57
C HIS A 265 -27.78 4.15 13.13
N TYR A 266 -26.58 4.63 12.82
CA TYR A 266 -26.03 4.74 11.49
C TYR A 266 -26.44 3.46 10.76
N GLU A 267 -27.02 3.59 9.57
CA GLU A 267 -27.47 2.43 8.78
C GLU A 267 -26.31 1.43 8.53
N ASN A 268 -25.08 1.83 8.81
CA ASN A 268 -23.88 1.01 8.83
C ASN A 268 -23.17 1.05 10.20
N LYS A 269 -23.61 0.22 11.15
CA LYS A 269 -23.04 0.09 12.52
C LYS A 269 -21.51 -0.09 12.54
N ASN A 270 -20.93 -0.73 11.53
CA ASN A 270 -19.48 -1.00 11.48
C ASN A 270 -18.67 0.30 11.34
N LYS A 271 -19.13 1.21 10.47
CA LYS A 271 -18.43 2.47 10.20
C LYS A 271 -18.42 3.42 11.39
N SER A 272 -19.51 3.49 12.15
CA SER A 272 -19.59 4.35 13.33
C SER A 272 -18.62 3.91 14.42
N LEU A 273 -18.48 2.60 14.61
CA LEU A 273 -17.51 2.05 15.56
C LEU A 273 -16.07 2.36 15.11
N ASP A 274 -15.77 2.22 13.83
CA ASP A 274 -14.45 2.53 13.28
C ASP A 274 -14.05 3.99 13.54
N MET A 275 -14.97 4.91 13.25
CA MET A 275 -14.76 6.33 13.50
C MET A 275 -14.60 6.63 14.99
N LEU A 276 -15.40 5.98 15.84
CA LEU A 276 -15.32 6.18 17.28
C LEU A 276 -13.99 5.68 17.85
N LEU A 277 -13.48 4.55 17.38
CA LEU A 277 -12.16 4.04 17.75
C LEU A 277 -11.05 4.99 17.27
N GLU A 278 -11.12 5.48 16.03
CA GLU A 278 -10.15 6.45 15.50
C GLU A 278 -10.15 7.76 16.31
N ILE A 279 -11.33 8.31 16.62
CA ILE A 279 -11.48 9.50 17.47
C ILE A 279 -10.88 9.24 18.86
N THR A 280 -11.13 8.07 19.44
CA THR A 280 -10.63 7.70 20.78
C THR A 280 -9.10 7.68 20.84
N VAL A 281 -8.44 7.26 19.77
CA VAL A 281 -6.97 7.20 19.70
C VAL A 281 -6.35 8.53 19.25
N SER A 282 -7.05 9.29 18.40
CA SER A 282 -6.51 10.49 17.74
C SER A 282 -6.72 11.79 18.54
N ALA A 283 -7.77 11.85 19.36
CA ALA A 283 -8.14 13.07 20.05
C ALA A 283 -7.16 13.40 21.19
N ALA A 284 -6.79 14.68 21.31
CA ALA A 284 -5.99 15.16 22.45
C ALA A 284 -6.72 14.93 23.78
N HIS A 285 -8.06 15.00 23.76
CA HIS A 285 -8.95 14.64 24.86
C HIS A 285 -9.89 13.53 24.37
N PRO A 286 -9.62 12.26 24.71
CA PRO A 286 -10.45 11.14 24.25
C PRO A 286 -11.86 11.22 24.85
N PRO A 287 -12.86 10.53 24.26
CA PRO A 287 -14.22 10.51 24.79
C PRO A 287 -14.27 10.06 26.25
N SER A 288 -15.33 10.41 26.97
CA SER A 288 -15.53 9.98 28.36
C SER A 288 -15.44 8.46 28.53
N LYS A 289 -15.02 8.01 29.72
CA LYS A 289 -14.81 6.58 30.01
C LYS A 289 -16.04 5.71 29.70
N LYS A 290 -17.25 6.23 29.93
CA LYS A 290 -18.50 5.51 29.62
C LYS A 290 -18.65 5.22 28.12
N ILE A 291 -18.28 6.17 27.27
CA ILE A 291 -18.32 6.04 25.82
C ILE A 291 -17.24 5.07 25.35
N ARG A 292 -16.01 5.19 25.89
CA ARG A 292 -14.91 4.26 25.59
C ARG A 292 -15.24 2.82 25.98
N ASP A 293 -15.78 2.60 27.17
CA ASP A 293 -16.22 1.27 27.63
C ASP A 293 -17.23 0.64 26.64
N ALA A 294 -18.19 1.42 26.14
CA ALA A 294 -19.16 0.96 25.14
C ALA A 294 -18.49 0.63 23.79
N ALA A 295 -17.57 1.48 23.33
CA ALA A 295 -16.84 1.28 22.07
C ALA A 295 -15.93 0.05 22.13
N PHE A 296 -15.14 -0.10 23.19
CA PHE A 296 -14.23 -1.23 23.36
C PHE A 296 -15.00 -2.54 23.51
N GLN A 297 -16.11 -2.56 24.26
CA GLN A 297 -16.95 -3.74 24.35
C GLN A 297 -17.46 -4.19 22.98
N GLU A 298 -17.96 -3.26 22.15
CA GLU A 298 -18.46 -3.60 20.82
C GLU A 298 -17.31 -4.02 19.87
N ALA A 299 -16.15 -3.38 19.93
CA ALA A 299 -14.98 -3.77 19.16
C ALA A 299 -14.48 -5.18 19.54
N VAL A 300 -14.51 -5.53 20.83
CA VAL A 300 -14.15 -6.88 21.30
C VAL A 300 -15.17 -7.91 20.80
N ASN A 301 -16.46 -7.58 20.73
CA ASN A 301 -17.47 -8.45 20.11
C ASN A 301 -17.13 -8.79 18.65
N ARG A 302 -16.42 -7.90 17.93
CA ARG A 302 -15.93 -8.17 16.57
C ARG A 302 -14.66 -9.00 16.54
N VAL A 303 -13.75 -8.82 17.50
CA VAL A 303 -12.54 -9.65 17.62
C VAL A 303 -12.87 -11.12 17.90
N ILE A 304 -13.97 -11.39 18.59
CA ILE A 304 -14.47 -12.76 18.86
C ILE A 304 -15.39 -13.29 17.73
N SER A 305 -15.53 -12.56 16.63
CA SER A 305 -16.33 -12.98 15.48
C SER A 305 -15.76 -14.21 14.79
N LEU A 306 -16.66 -15.00 14.17
CA LEU A 306 -16.29 -16.12 13.31
C LEU A 306 -15.69 -15.67 11.98
N ASP A 307 -15.91 -14.43 11.56
CA ASP A 307 -15.28 -13.85 10.39
C ASP A 307 -13.83 -13.43 10.73
N LYS A 308 -12.87 -14.23 10.27
CA LYS A 308 -11.44 -13.99 10.44
C LYS A 308 -11.02 -12.60 9.96
N LYS A 309 -11.60 -12.08 8.87
CA LYS A 309 -11.23 -10.78 8.32
C LYS A 309 -11.70 -9.65 9.23
N ASP A 310 -12.96 -9.69 9.64
CA ASP A 310 -13.55 -8.72 10.58
C ASP A 310 -12.81 -8.75 11.93
N ALA A 311 -12.49 -9.95 12.43
CA ALA A 311 -11.76 -10.12 13.68
C ALA A 311 -10.37 -9.48 13.65
N TYR A 312 -9.57 -9.72 12.61
CA TYR A 312 -8.25 -9.08 12.47
C TYR A 312 -8.33 -7.59 12.21
N GLU A 313 -9.36 -7.12 11.51
CA GLU A 313 -9.57 -5.69 11.29
C GLU A 313 -9.76 -4.96 12.62
N TYR A 314 -10.70 -5.40 13.46
CA TYR A 314 -10.94 -4.78 14.76
C TYR A 314 -9.83 -5.07 15.76
N ALA A 315 -9.17 -6.22 15.68
CA ALA A 315 -8.01 -6.49 16.51
C ALA A 315 -6.87 -5.51 16.22
N SER A 316 -6.62 -5.19 14.94
CA SER A 316 -5.60 -4.22 14.58
C SER A 316 -5.90 -2.81 15.11
N LYS A 317 -7.18 -2.38 15.09
CA LYS A 317 -7.63 -1.10 15.65
C LYS A 317 -7.45 -1.07 17.19
N LEU A 318 -7.80 -2.17 17.87
CA LEU A 318 -7.61 -2.29 19.32
C LEU A 318 -6.14 -2.39 19.73
N VAL A 319 -5.24 -2.95 18.91
CA VAL A 319 -3.80 -2.93 19.19
C VAL A 319 -3.32 -1.48 19.31
N ILE A 320 -3.75 -0.60 18.40
CA ILE A 320 -3.39 0.82 18.42
C ILE A 320 -3.99 1.51 19.65
N ALA A 321 -5.23 1.18 20.02
CA ALA A 321 -5.88 1.74 21.21
C ALA A 321 -5.25 1.26 22.54
N CYS A 322 -4.72 0.04 22.57
CA CYS A 322 -4.04 -0.54 23.73
C CYS A 322 -2.79 0.24 24.16
N ASP A 323 -2.15 1.00 23.27
CA ASP A 323 -1.02 1.88 23.64
C ASP A 323 -1.43 2.92 24.69
N ASN A 324 -2.69 3.37 24.65
CA ASN A 324 -3.22 4.44 25.53
C ASN A 324 -4.19 3.91 26.59
N PHE A 325 -4.92 2.82 26.31
CA PHE A 325 -5.99 2.29 27.17
C PHE A 325 -5.87 0.78 27.44
N PRO A 326 -4.70 0.27 27.84
CA PRO A 326 -4.47 -1.18 27.93
C PRO A 326 -5.42 -1.88 28.90
N LEU A 327 -5.60 -1.32 30.11
CA LEU A 327 -6.46 -1.90 31.15
C LEU A 327 -7.96 -1.81 30.85
N GLU A 328 -8.40 -0.80 30.10
CA GLU A 328 -9.80 -0.66 29.70
C GLU A 328 -10.17 -1.71 28.65
N ILE A 329 -9.23 -2.09 27.79
CA ILE A 329 -9.43 -3.13 26.76
C ILE A 329 -9.33 -4.53 27.37
N THR A 330 -8.32 -4.82 28.21
CA THR A 330 -8.13 -6.17 28.77
C THR A 330 -9.27 -6.63 29.66
N LYS A 331 -9.97 -5.70 30.31
CA LYS A 331 -11.25 -5.93 31.02
C LYS A 331 -12.24 -6.79 30.23
N TYR A 332 -12.25 -6.67 28.90
CA TYR A 332 -13.19 -7.37 28.01
C TYR A 332 -12.56 -8.56 27.28
N THR A 333 -11.23 -8.60 27.14
CA THR A 333 -10.53 -9.61 26.33
C THR A 333 -9.93 -10.76 27.12
N ASP A 334 -9.63 -10.57 28.42
CA ASP A 334 -8.90 -11.58 29.22
C ASP A 334 -9.67 -12.90 29.33
N GLN A 335 -11.00 -12.85 29.37
CA GLN A 335 -11.86 -14.04 29.36
C GLN A 335 -11.76 -14.89 28.07
N HIS A 336 -11.17 -14.35 27.00
CA HIS A 336 -11.07 -14.99 25.69
C HIS A 336 -9.64 -15.45 25.32
N ILE A 337 -8.67 -15.31 26.22
CA ILE A 337 -7.28 -15.77 26.03
C ILE A 337 -7.20 -17.27 25.71
N ASN A 338 -8.14 -18.06 26.23
CA ASN A 338 -8.21 -19.51 25.99
C ASN A 338 -9.24 -19.90 24.92
N SER A 339 -9.62 -18.98 24.03
CA SER A 339 -10.53 -19.26 22.92
C SER A 339 -10.01 -20.38 22.02
N ASN A 340 -10.92 -21.22 21.52
CA ASN A 340 -10.62 -22.23 20.50
C ASN A 340 -10.37 -21.60 19.11
N GLN A 341 -10.79 -20.35 18.91
CA GLN A 341 -10.54 -19.62 17.67
C GLN A 341 -9.12 -19.04 17.70
N TYR A 342 -8.28 -19.48 16.76
CA TYR A 342 -6.86 -19.11 16.74
C TYR A 342 -6.62 -17.59 16.68
N TRP A 343 -7.33 -16.87 15.80
CA TRP A 343 -7.17 -15.42 15.64
C TRP A 343 -7.62 -14.64 16.88
N THR A 344 -8.71 -15.07 17.53
CA THR A 344 -9.19 -14.48 18.78
C THR A 344 -8.20 -14.71 19.90
N LYS A 345 -7.73 -15.96 20.07
CA LYS A 345 -6.72 -16.31 21.06
C LYS A 345 -5.44 -15.47 20.87
N LEU A 346 -4.93 -15.40 19.64
CA LEU A 346 -3.77 -14.58 19.30
C LEU A 346 -3.98 -13.11 19.66
N SER A 347 -5.11 -12.52 19.27
CA SER A 347 -5.43 -11.11 19.51
C SER A 347 -5.55 -10.81 21.01
N CYS A 348 -6.29 -11.64 21.77
CA CYS A 348 -6.48 -11.45 23.21
C CYS A 348 -5.17 -11.63 24.00
N ILE A 349 -4.33 -12.61 23.64
CA ILE A 349 -2.98 -12.73 24.21
C ILE A 349 -2.16 -11.48 23.90
N THR A 350 -2.23 -10.97 22.67
CA THR A 350 -1.51 -9.74 22.26
C THR A 350 -1.90 -8.56 23.13
N PHE A 351 -3.18 -8.30 23.35
CA PHE A 351 -3.64 -7.21 24.22
C PHE A 351 -3.16 -7.38 25.66
N SER A 352 -3.21 -8.60 26.19
CA SER A 352 -2.75 -8.92 27.55
C SER A 352 -1.24 -8.72 27.72
N LEU A 353 -0.46 -8.99 26.66
CA LEU A 353 0.98 -8.75 26.67
C LEU A 353 1.31 -7.26 26.59
N ILE A 354 0.59 -6.48 25.78
CA ILE A 354 0.75 -5.02 25.71
C ILE A 354 0.39 -4.38 27.07
N ALA A 355 -0.66 -4.88 27.72
CA ALA A 355 -1.11 -4.42 29.02
C ALA A 355 -0.26 -4.93 30.21
N GLU A 356 0.72 -5.80 29.95
CA GLU A 356 1.54 -6.47 30.96
C GLU A 356 0.72 -7.27 32.01
N THR A 357 -0.47 -7.75 31.62
CA THR A 357 -1.36 -8.55 32.49
C THR A 357 -1.23 -10.06 32.30
N TYR A 358 -0.56 -10.50 31.22
CA TYR A 358 -0.38 -11.92 30.92
C TYR A 358 0.62 -12.59 31.87
N THR A 359 0.26 -13.73 32.47
CA THR A 359 1.08 -14.40 33.52
C THR A 359 1.56 -15.82 33.17
N GLU A 360 0.96 -16.49 32.19
CA GLU A 360 1.23 -17.91 31.90
C GLU A 360 2.41 -18.13 30.92
N THR A 361 3.65 -17.83 31.34
CA THR A 361 4.82 -17.83 30.45
C THR A 361 5.03 -19.13 29.65
N GLU A 362 4.86 -20.31 30.26
CA GLU A 362 5.02 -21.59 29.51
C GLU A 362 3.92 -21.80 28.45
N ALA A 363 2.68 -21.37 28.73
CA ALA A 363 1.59 -21.44 27.76
C ALA A 363 1.86 -20.50 26.57
N LEU A 364 2.40 -19.31 26.84
CA LEU A 364 2.84 -18.38 25.80
C LEU A 364 3.95 -18.97 24.94
N ILE A 365 4.97 -19.59 25.53
CA ILE A 365 6.08 -20.19 24.77
C ILE A 365 5.56 -21.25 23.80
N ASN A 366 4.70 -22.15 24.28
CA ASN A 366 4.09 -23.19 23.44
C ASN A 366 3.28 -22.58 22.29
N PHE A 367 2.48 -21.54 22.58
CA PHE A 367 1.69 -20.85 21.57
C PHE A 367 2.56 -20.07 20.57
N PHE A 368 3.65 -19.46 21.02
CA PHE A 368 4.62 -18.76 20.19
C PHE A 368 5.33 -19.70 19.22
N ILE A 369 5.70 -20.90 19.66
CA ILE A 369 6.28 -21.94 18.80
C ILE A 369 5.25 -22.45 17.77
N ASP A 370 4.01 -22.73 18.20
CA ASP A 370 2.92 -23.13 17.31
C ASP A 370 2.66 -22.07 16.23
N PHE A 371 2.62 -20.78 16.62
CA PHE A 371 2.47 -19.66 15.69
C PHE A 371 3.48 -19.71 14.54
N TYR A 372 4.75 -19.93 14.85
CA TYR A 372 5.81 -20.00 13.84
C TYR A 372 5.83 -21.30 13.02
N SER A 373 5.37 -22.42 13.58
CA SER A 373 5.20 -23.66 12.81
C SER A 373 4.12 -23.54 11.74
N ARG A 374 3.04 -22.79 12.02
CA ARG A 374 1.92 -22.59 11.08
C ARG A 374 2.26 -21.58 9.98
N SER A 375 3.06 -20.57 10.27
CA SER A 375 3.41 -19.52 9.31
C SER A 375 4.47 -19.94 8.28
N ARG A 376 5.25 -21.01 8.55
CA ARG A 376 6.26 -21.55 7.61
C ARG A 376 5.69 -22.18 6.33
N SER A 377 4.38 -22.49 6.28
CA SER A 377 3.75 -23.20 5.16
C SER A 377 2.85 -22.35 4.27
N SER A 378 2.69 -21.04 4.52
CA SER A 378 1.72 -20.19 3.81
C SER A 378 2.33 -18.87 3.36
N SER A 379 3.07 -18.88 2.25
CA SER A 379 3.54 -17.65 1.57
C SER A 379 3.04 -17.56 0.13
N LEU A 380 1.76 -17.85 -0.09
CA LEU A 380 1.01 -17.34 -1.24
C LEU A 380 0.03 -16.29 -0.72
N SER A 381 0.55 -15.11 -0.38
CA SER A 381 -0.28 -13.92 -0.34
C SER A 381 -0.58 -13.49 -1.76
N SER A 382 -1.83 -13.10 -1.99
CA SER A 382 -2.48 -12.68 -3.22
C SER A 382 -1.85 -11.45 -3.92
N SER A 383 -0.60 -11.53 -4.38
CA SER A 383 0.03 -10.45 -5.16
C SER A 383 0.02 -10.68 -6.69
N LEU A 384 -0.59 -11.78 -7.17
CA LEU A 384 -0.68 -12.10 -8.59
C LEU A 384 -2.06 -11.82 -9.22
N ALA A 385 -3.01 -11.32 -8.44
CA ALA A 385 -4.23 -10.71 -8.96
C ALA A 385 -4.14 -9.22 -8.66
N GLY A 386 -4.07 -8.39 -9.70
CA GLY A 386 -4.02 -6.92 -9.62
C GLY A 386 -5.29 -6.30 -9.05
N SER A 387 -5.65 -6.62 -7.81
CA SER A 387 -6.57 -5.84 -7.01
C SER A 387 -5.79 -5.18 -5.88
N LEU A 388 -5.64 -3.86 -6.01
CA LEU A 388 -5.33 -2.96 -4.91
C LEU A 388 -6.26 -3.28 -3.73
N ILE A 389 -5.71 -3.82 -2.64
CA ILE A 389 -6.31 -3.67 -1.31
C ILE A 389 -5.50 -2.60 -0.60
N LEU A 390 -6.09 -1.41 -0.54
CA LEU A 390 -5.69 -0.35 0.37
C LEU A 390 -5.85 -0.86 1.81
N GLY A 391 -4.73 -0.88 2.54
CA GLY A 391 -4.65 -1.31 3.93
C GLY A 391 -3.53 -2.32 4.08
N SER A 392 -2.50 -1.99 4.85
CA SER A 392 -1.60 -3.00 5.41
C SER A 392 -2.44 -4.17 5.94
N ASP A 393 -2.12 -5.40 5.57
CA ASP A 393 -2.85 -6.60 5.99
C ASP A 393 -3.08 -6.54 7.51
N SER A 394 -4.32 -6.34 7.96
CA SER A 394 -4.64 -6.11 9.39
C SER A 394 -4.11 -7.24 10.27
N SER A 395 -3.99 -8.43 9.70
CA SER A 395 -3.37 -9.59 10.33
C SER A 395 -1.87 -9.41 10.59
N ALA A 396 -1.13 -8.77 9.68
CA ALA A 396 0.30 -8.50 9.83
C ALA A 396 0.59 -7.55 10.99
N LEU A 397 -0.25 -6.53 11.22
CA LEU A 397 -0.11 -5.60 12.35
C LEU A 397 -0.25 -6.35 13.69
N VAL A 398 -1.33 -7.14 13.82
CA VAL A 398 -1.58 -7.93 15.04
C VAL A 398 -0.47 -8.97 15.26
N ASN A 399 -0.05 -9.67 14.20
CA ASN A 399 1.01 -10.67 14.25
C ASN A 399 2.36 -10.06 14.68
N ASN A 400 2.72 -8.90 14.11
CA ASN A 400 3.97 -8.24 14.46
C ASN A 400 3.97 -7.76 15.92
N GLU A 401 2.86 -7.17 16.39
CA GLU A 401 2.77 -6.72 17.77
C GLU A 401 2.73 -7.90 18.75
N PHE A 402 2.10 -9.02 18.38
CA PHE A 402 2.18 -10.27 19.12
C PHE A 402 3.63 -10.71 19.29
N VAL A 403 4.39 -10.81 18.18
CA VAL A 403 5.78 -11.28 18.24
C VAL A 403 6.63 -10.35 19.09
N LYS A 404 6.53 -9.03 18.87
CA LYS A 404 7.27 -8.03 19.63
C LYS A 404 6.98 -8.13 21.13
N SER A 405 5.71 -8.23 21.51
CA SER A 405 5.30 -8.29 22.92
C SER A 405 5.64 -9.64 23.56
N ALA A 406 5.50 -10.74 22.82
CA ALA A 406 5.87 -12.08 23.28
C ALA A 406 7.38 -12.22 23.48
N VAL A 407 8.20 -11.70 22.56
CA VAL A 407 9.66 -11.69 22.68
C VAL A 407 10.08 -10.91 23.93
N LYS A 408 9.52 -9.72 24.14
CA LYS A 408 9.77 -8.94 25.37
C LYS A 408 9.37 -9.72 26.61
N HIS A 409 8.19 -10.32 26.64
CA HIS A 409 7.71 -11.08 27.79
C HIS A 409 8.60 -12.31 28.08
N ILE A 410 8.92 -13.11 27.06
CA ILE A 410 9.79 -14.29 27.18
C ILE A 410 11.19 -13.86 27.65
N PHE A 411 11.74 -12.78 27.08
CA PHE A 411 13.06 -12.29 27.44
C PHE A 411 13.15 -11.87 28.92
N HIS A 412 12.12 -11.20 29.46
CA HIS A 412 12.13 -10.75 30.86
C HIS A 412 11.75 -11.86 31.86
N ASN A 413 10.95 -12.85 31.46
CA ASN A 413 10.41 -13.86 32.38
C ASN A 413 11.09 -15.24 32.27
N CYS A 414 11.98 -15.45 31.30
CA CYS A 414 12.77 -16.68 31.16
C CYS A 414 14.25 -16.46 31.46
N SER A 415 14.97 -17.55 31.73
CA SER A 415 16.44 -17.50 31.69
C SER A 415 16.91 -17.16 30.28
N LEU A 416 18.00 -16.40 30.17
CA LEU A 416 18.57 -15.99 28.89
C LEU A 416 18.88 -17.18 27.97
N VAL A 417 19.32 -18.30 28.55
CA VAL A 417 19.61 -19.55 27.82
C VAL A 417 18.34 -20.09 27.18
N LYS A 418 17.24 -20.21 27.95
CA LYS A 418 15.95 -20.69 27.46
C LYS A 418 15.36 -19.75 26.41
N ALA A 419 15.43 -18.44 26.64
CA ALA A 419 14.96 -17.44 25.68
C ALA A 419 15.72 -17.53 24.34
N LYS A 420 17.06 -17.65 24.38
CA LYS A 420 17.89 -17.83 23.17
C LYS A 420 17.52 -19.10 22.40
N GLU A 421 17.31 -20.22 23.09
CA GLU A 421 16.88 -21.48 22.46
C GLU A 421 15.54 -21.30 21.75
N ILE A 422 14.55 -20.71 22.41
CA ILE A 422 13.24 -20.43 21.82
C ILE A 422 13.39 -19.53 20.60
N PHE A 423 14.12 -18.43 20.71
CA PHE A 423 14.34 -17.49 19.61
C PHE A 423 15.06 -18.14 18.43
N SER A 424 16.03 -19.02 18.69
CA SER A 424 16.76 -19.76 17.66
C SER A 424 15.87 -20.66 16.80
N SER A 425 14.81 -21.21 17.40
CA SER A 425 13.86 -22.10 16.74
C SER A 425 12.71 -21.38 16.04
N THR A 426 12.47 -20.09 16.37
CA THR A 426 11.29 -19.31 15.97
C THR A 426 11.64 -18.07 15.13
N ILE A 427 12.21 -17.05 15.77
CA ILE A 427 12.44 -15.72 15.16
C ILE A 427 13.77 -15.62 14.43
N LEU A 428 14.81 -16.29 14.92
CA LEU A 428 16.11 -16.34 14.26
C LEU A 428 16.01 -17.33 13.10
N ASN A 429 16.52 -16.96 11.92
CA ASN A 429 16.43 -17.75 10.68
C ASN A 429 15.04 -17.89 10.06
N ASN A 430 14.09 -16.99 10.35
CA ASN A 430 12.77 -16.98 9.68
C ASN A 430 12.63 -15.87 8.62
N GLY A 431 12.54 -16.26 7.34
CA GLY A 431 12.63 -15.35 6.18
C GLY A 431 11.33 -14.64 5.87
N HIS A 432 10.32 -14.92 6.69
CA HIS A 432 8.97 -14.44 6.54
C HIS A 432 8.66 -13.29 7.51
N GLN A 433 9.66 -12.76 8.24
CA GLN A 433 9.47 -11.59 9.10
C GLN A 433 9.52 -10.28 8.30
N SER A 434 8.70 -9.31 8.68
CA SER A 434 8.79 -7.98 8.10
C SER A 434 10.06 -7.27 8.57
N MET A 435 10.66 -6.47 7.68
CA MET A 435 11.83 -5.65 8.01
C MET A 435 11.56 -4.69 9.19
N SER A 436 10.31 -4.22 9.33
CA SER A 436 9.90 -3.39 10.48
C SER A 436 9.99 -4.13 11.81
N LEU A 437 9.52 -5.39 11.86
CA LEU A 437 9.60 -6.23 13.05
C LEU A 437 11.07 -6.53 13.41
N ILE A 438 11.90 -6.84 12.41
CA ILE A 438 13.34 -7.06 12.61
C ILE A 438 14.00 -5.82 13.20
N HIS A 439 13.67 -4.62 12.68
CA HIS A 439 14.21 -3.36 13.20
C HIS A 439 13.79 -3.10 14.66
N ASP A 440 12.52 -3.32 14.99
CA ASP A 440 12.01 -3.14 16.35
C ASP A 440 12.66 -4.11 17.34
N LEU A 441 12.85 -5.37 16.95
CA LEU A 441 13.53 -6.38 17.75
C LEU A 441 15.03 -6.07 17.89
N ASP A 442 15.69 -5.61 16.83
CA ASP A 442 17.08 -5.15 16.86
C ASP A 442 17.28 -4.01 17.86
N HIS A 443 16.41 -2.99 17.80
CA HIS A 443 16.43 -1.89 18.74
C HIS A 443 16.20 -2.37 20.18
N PHE A 444 15.22 -3.26 20.39
CA PHE A 444 14.96 -3.86 21.70
C PHE A 444 16.20 -4.57 22.25
N PHE A 445 16.78 -5.53 21.53
CA PHE A 445 17.95 -6.28 22.03
C PHE A 445 19.17 -5.40 22.27
N LYS A 446 19.41 -4.38 21.43
CA LYS A 446 20.45 -3.38 21.67
C LYS A 446 20.18 -2.58 22.94
N SER A 447 18.93 -2.15 23.16
CA SER A 447 18.55 -1.37 24.34
C SER A 447 18.72 -2.13 25.66
N VAL A 448 18.57 -3.45 25.64
CA VAL A 448 18.81 -4.34 26.80
C VAL A 448 20.24 -4.92 26.84
N GLY A 449 21.16 -4.43 26.01
CA GLY A 449 22.59 -4.78 26.04
C GLY A 449 22.99 -6.07 25.32
N HIS A 450 22.07 -6.73 24.59
CA HIS A 450 22.30 -7.99 23.88
C HIS A 450 22.52 -7.81 22.38
N VAL A 451 23.61 -7.13 22.03
CA VAL A 451 24.04 -6.92 20.64
C VAL A 451 24.32 -8.25 19.91
N ASP A 452 24.68 -9.29 20.65
CA ASP A 452 24.89 -10.64 20.14
C ASP A 452 23.59 -11.24 19.54
N ILE A 453 22.46 -11.13 20.26
CA ILE A 453 21.16 -11.60 19.76
C ILE A 453 20.68 -10.73 18.60
N SER A 454 20.88 -9.41 18.68
CA SER A 454 20.54 -8.48 17.60
C SER A 454 21.28 -8.84 16.29
N LYS A 455 22.56 -9.22 16.37
CA LYS A 455 23.33 -9.71 15.21
C LYS A 455 22.76 -10.99 14.60
N GLU A 456 22.18 -11.88 15.42
CA GLU A 456 21.61 -13.14 14.97
C GLU A 456 20.24 -13.02 14.31
N LEU A 457 19.48 -11.95 14.59
CA LEU A 457 18.19 -11.67 13.92
C LEU A 457 18.32 -11.62 12.40
N TYR A 458 19.50 -11.23 11.89
CA TYR A 458 19.79 -11.04 10.48
C TYR A 458 20.39 -12.27 9.78
N ARG A 459 20.27 -13.49 10.36
CA ARG A 459 20.83 -14.72 9.78
C ARG A 459 20.15 -15.24 8.49
N PHE A 460 19.38 -14.42 7.77
CA PHE A 460 19.20 -14.65 6.34
C PHE A 460 20.53 -14.43 5.64
N ASP A 461 21.26 -15.54 5.53
CA ASP A 461 22.48 -15.71 4.76
C ASP A 461 23.57 -14.68 5.09
N HIS A 462 24.23 -14.90 6.23
CA HIS A 462 25.41 -14.14 6.66
C HIS A 462 26.50 -14.07 5.57
N ASN A 463 26.56 -15.06 4.66
CA ASN A 463 27.51 -15.06 3.55
C ASN A 463 27.02 -14.19 2.37
N ALA A 464 25.72 -14.16 2.07
CA ALA A 464 25.16 -13.25 1.05
C ALA A 464 25.18 -11.77 1.47
N LEU A 465 25.16 -11.47 2.78
CA LEU A 465 25.20 -10.10 3.29
C LEU A 465 26.60 -9.58 3.59
N LEU A 466 27.57 -10.45 3.94
CA LEU A 466 28.97 -10.01 4.09
C LEU A 466 29.68 -9.79 2.74
N GLU A 467 29.33 -10.58 1.71
CA GLU A 467 29.89 -10.43 0.35
C GLU A 467 28.96 -9.72 -0.63
N GLY A 468 27.71 -9.41 -0.24
CA GLY A 468 26.70 -8.79 -1.09
C GLY A 468 26.33 -9.65 -2.31
N PHE A 469 25.50 -9.10 -3.18
CA PHE A 469 25.31 -9.58 -4.57
C PHE A 469 26.64 -9.77 -5.36
N ASN A 470 27.79 -9.42 -4.76
CA ASN A 470 29.15 -9.55 -5.27
C ASN A 470 29.86 -10.86 -4.94
N SER A 471 29.28 -11.80 -4.19
CA SER A 471 29.94 -13.11 -3.98
C SER A 471 30.19 -13.81 -5.33
N PRO A 472 31.40 -14.34 -5.60
CA PRO A 472 31.72 -14.94 -6.90
C PRO A 472 30.75 -16.06 -7.31
N GLY A 473 30.28 -16.86 -6.34
CA GLY A 473 29.33 -17.94 -6.58
C GLY A 473 27.91 -17.48 -6.89
N PHE A 474 27.46 -16.37 -6.29
CA PHE A 474 26.17 -15.77 -6.64
C PHE A 474 26.24 -15.13 -8.03
N ARG A 475 27.27 -14.30 -8.27
CA ARG A 475 27.47 -13.61 -9.54
C ARG A 475 27.52 -14.57 -10.71
N LYS A 476 28.25 -15.68 -10.57
CA LYS A 476 28.33 -16.70 -11.60
C LYS A 476 26.97 -17.30 -11.92
N ARG A 477 26.15 -17.63 -10.92
CA ARG A 477 24.80 -18.18 -11.13
C ARG A 477 23.86 -17.18 -11.78
N ASP A 478 23.92 -15.91 -11.36
CA ASP A 478 23.11 -14.82 -11.92
C ASP A 478 23.45 -14.55 -13.39
N ILE A 479 24.75 -14.51 -13.72
CA ILE A 479 25.26 -14.42 -15.09
C ILE A 479 24.85 -15.62 -15.92
N GLU A 480 25.00 -16.85 -15.40
CA GLU A 480 24.59 -18.08 -16.11
C GLU A 480 23.07 -18.10 -16.37
N ALA A 481 22.26 -17.64 -15.42
CA ALA A 481 20.82 -17.58 -15.60
C ALA A 481 20.39 -16.51 -16.60
N THR A 482 21.03 -15.33 -16.56
CA THR A 482 20.83 -14.26 -17.55
C THR A 482 21.22 -14.74 -18.96
N LYS A 483 22.34 -15.48 -19.09
CA LYS A 483 22.74 -16.11 -20.36
C LYS A 483 21.68 -17.09 -20.86
N GLY A 484 21.19 -17.97 -19.97
CA GLY A 484 20.12 -18.92 -20.29
C GLY A 484 18.85 -18.25 -20.82
N LEU A 485 18.41 -17.16 -20.16
CA LEU A 485 17.29 -16.33 -20.60
C LEU A 485 17.53 -15.76 -22.01
N CYS A 486 18.66 -15.11 -22.24
CA CYS A 486 19.01 -14.56 -23.54
C CYS A 486 19.04 -15.65 -24.63
N GLU A 487 19.69 -16.78 -24.38
CA GLU A 487 19.77 -17.91 -25.33
C GLU A 487 18.38 -18.42 -25.75
N THR A 488 17.41 -18.45 -24.82
CA THR A 488 16.03 -18.83 -25.14
C THR A 488 15.26 -17.77 -25.94
N LEU A 489 15.59 -16.48 -25.79
CA LEU A 489 14.97 -15.39 -26.53
C LEU A 489 15.56 -15.21 -27.95
N ILE A 490 16.85 -15.53 -28.14
CA ILE A 490 17.56 -15.40 -29.42
C ILE A 490 17.03 -16.41 -30.43
N THR A 491 16.20 -15.97 -31.37
CA THR A 491 15.70 -16.85 -32.45
C THR A 491 16.72 -17.01 -33.58
N PRO A 492 17.19 -18.23 -33.92
CA PRO A 492 18.26 -18.44 -34.93
C PRO A 492 17.91 -18.01 -36.36
N SER A 493 16.62 -17.90 -36.69
CA SER A 493 16.15 -17.49 -38.02
C SER A 493 16.18 -15.97 -38.25
N PHE A 494 16.44 -15.17 -37.21
CA PHE A 494 16.61 -13.73 -37.36
C PHE A 494 18.09 -13.40 -37.57
N THR A 495 18.36 -12.60 -38.59
CA THR A 495 19.69 -12.05 -38.88
C THR A 495 19.61 -10.55 -38.70
N GLY A 496 20.40 -10.00 -37.78
CA GLY A 496 20.52 -8.55 -37.59
C GLY A 496 21.81 -8.24 -36.85
N GLU A 497 22.48 -7.16 -37.26
CA GLU A 497 23.60 -6.63 -36.50
C GLU A 497 23.06 -5.89 -35.27
N SER A 498 23.58 -6.26 -34.09
CA SER A 498 23.35 -5.54 -32.83
C SER A 498 23.84 -4.09 -32.99
N ASN A 499 22.96 -3.11 -32.76
CA ASN A 499 23.41 -1.73 -32.60
C ASN A 499 24.22 -1.67 -31.29
N SER A 500 25.54 -1.56 -31.45
CA SER A 500 26.59 -1.67 -30.41
C SER A 500 26.58 -0.58 -29.32
N ASN A 501 25.49 0.18 -29.16
CA ASN A 501 25.43 1.25 -28.18
C ASN A 501 25.05 0.70 -26.79
N ASN A 502 26.08 0.35 -26.01
CA ASN A 502 25.96 -0.33 -24.70
C ASN A 502 25.13 0.43 -23.64
N ASN A 503 24.76 1.69 -23.88
CA ASN A 503 24.01 2.54 -22.95
C ASN A 503 22.52 2.67 -23.28
N GLU A 504 22.03 2.11 -24.39
CA GLU A 504 20.62 2.21 -24.73
C GLU A 504 19.77 1.21 -23.92
N PRO A 505 18.56 1.63 -23.47
CA PRO A 505 17.65 0.76 -22.76
C PRO A 505 17.12 -0.33 -23.69
N LEU A 506 17.03 -1.55 -23.17
CA LEU A 506 16.55 -2.74 -23.88
C LEU A 506 15.01 -2.76 -23.82
N LEU A 507 14.35 -2.00 -24.69
CA LEU A 507 12.90 -1.72 -24.58
C LEU A 507 12.03 -2.95 -24.84
N ASP A 508 12.36 -3.81 -25.80
CA ASP A 508 11.58 -5.02 -26.09
C ASP A 508 11.81 -6.08 -25.01
N LEU A 509 13.03 -6.19 -24.48
CA LEU A 509 13.31 -7.02 -23.31
C LEU A 509 12.59 -6.51 -22.07
N SER A 510 12.61 -5.19 -21.83
CA SER A 510 11.90 -4.54 -20.72
C SER A 510 10.40 -4.82 -20.78
N ALA A 511 9.81 -4.72 -21.97
CA ALA A 511 8.42 -5.06 -22.23
C ALA A 511 8.17 -6.55 -21.96
N PHE A 512 9.07 -7.44 -22.41
CA PHE A 512 8.94 -8.87 -22.19
C PHE A 512 9.01 -9.24 -20.70
N LEU A 513 9.95 -8.69 -19.94
CA LEU A 513 10.07 -8.93 -18.50
C LEU A 513 8.83 -8.45 -17.73
N SER A 514 8.27 -7.31 -18.14
CA SER A 514 7.04 -6.77 -17.54
C SER A 514 5.83 -7.64 -17.88
N ALA A 515 5.65 -7.99 -19.16
CA ALA A 515 4.54 -8.82 -19.65
C ALA A 515 4.57 -10.26 -19.09
N SER A 516 5.77 -10.82 -18.93
CA SER A 516 5.98 -12.14 -18.32
C SER A 516 5.91 -12.11 -16.79
N ASN A 517 5.76 -10.93 -16.19
CA ASN A 517 5.75 -10.72 -14.75
C ASN A 517 7.02 -11.22 -14.04
N TYR A 518 8.18 -11.10 -14.71
CA TYR A 518 9.47 -11.58 -14.22
C TYR A 518 9.86 -10.93 -12.88
N GLY A 519 9.53 -9.64 -12.68
CA GLY A 519 9.82 -8.93 -11.43
C GLY A 519 9.15 -9.52 -10.18
N ASN A 520 8.10 -10.32 -10.34
CA ASN A 520 7.40 -11.03 -9.27
C ASN A 520 7.78 -12.53 -9.19
N ALA A 521 8.72 -13.00 -10.01
CA ALA A 521 9.21 -14.37 -9.94
C ALA A 521 10.01 -14.60 -8.65
N ALA A 522 9.95 -15.82 -8.12
CA ALA A 522 10.81 -16.18 -6.98
C ALA A 522 12.29 -16.05 -7.37
N LEU A 523 13.13 -15.54 -6.47
CA LEU A 523 14.56 -15.38 -6.74
C LEU A 523 15.24 -16.71 -7.13
N SER A 524 14.75 -17.84 -6.61
CA SER A 524 15.19 -19.17 -7.02
C SER A 524 14.89 -19.50 -8.47
N ASP A 525 13.78 -18.99 -9.02
CA ASP A 525 13.42 -19.16 -10.43
C ASP A 525 14.29 -18.28 -11.34
N ALA A 526 14.68 -17.09 -10.86
CA ALA A 526 15.56 -16.18 -11.57
C ALA A 526 17.03 -16.64 -11.58
N LEU A 527 17.52 -17.24 -10.49
CA LEU A 527 18.94 -17.60 -10.33
C LEU A 527 19.31 -19.03 -10.75
N GLN A 528 18.33 -19.93 -10.88
CA GLN A 528 18.60 -21.31 -11.29
C GLN A 528 17.91 -21.60 -12.62
N TRP A 529 18.61 -21.34 -13.72
CA TRP A 529 18.04 -21.61 -15.04
C TRP A 529 17.80 -23.12 -15.27
N PRO A 530 16.71 -23.52 -15.95
CA PRO A 530 16.48 -24.92 -16.31
C PRO A 530 17.60 -25.52 -17.17
N GLU A 531 17.70 -26.85 -17.16
CA GLU A 531 18.64 -27.56 -18.02
C GLU A 531 18.39 -27.28 -19.52
N LYS A 532 19.44 -27.40 -20.34
CA LYS A 532 19.39 -27.16 -21.79
C LYS A 532 18.31 -27.96 -22.52
N SER A 533 17.92 -29.12 -21.98
CA SER A 533 16.82 -29.97 -22.50
C SER A 533 15.45 -29.27 -22.50
N PHE A 534 15.28 -28.21 -21.69
CA PHE A 534 14.07 -27.39 -21.61
C PHE A 534 14.14 -26.09 -22.42
N HIS A 535 15.29 -25.72 -23.01
CA HIS A 535 15.43 -24.45 -23.73
C HIS A 535 14.45 -24.32 -24.91
N ASP A 536 14.25 -25.38 -25.69
CA ASP A 536 13.31 -25.37 -26.82
C ASP A 536 11.83 -25.27 -26.35
N PRO A 537 11.38 -26.05 -25.34
CA PRO A 537 10.09 -25.82 -24.67
C PRO A 537 9.89 -24.38 -24.16
N ILE A 538 10.88 -23.82 -23.45
CA ILE A 538 10.80 -22.47 -22.86
C ILE A 538 10.72 -21.40 -23.96
N ARG A 539 11.49 -21.56 -25.03
CA ARG A 539 11.45 -20.68 -26.20
C ARG A 539 10.05 -20.59 -26.81
N GLU A 540 9.33 -21.72 -26.89
CA GLU A 540 7.95 -21.72 -27.39
C GLU A 540 6.99 -20.98 -26.44
N VAL A 541 7.18 -21.11 -25.13
CA VAL A 541 6.45 -20.30 -24.12
C VAL A 541 6.72 -18.81 -24.32
N PHE A 542 7.99 -18.41 -24.45
CA PHE A 542 8.37 -17.00 -24.61
C PHE A 542 7.88 -16.40 -25.93
N LYS A 543 7.85 -17.20 -27.01
CA LYS A 543 7.18 -16.85 -28.26
C LYS A 543 5.70 -16.55 -28.02
N GLY A 544 5.01 -17.38 -27.26
CA GLY A 544 3.60 -17.18 -26.90
C GLY A 544 3.36 -15.89 -26.11
N VAL A 545 4.18 -15.60 -25.10
CA VAL A 545 4.08 -14.36 -24.31
C VAL A 545 4.32 -13.13 -25.19
N SER A 546 5.31 -13.18 -26.07
CA SER A 546 5.63 -12.09 -27.00
C SER A 546 4.46 -11.78 -27.94
N LEU A 547 3.82 -12.83 -28.48
CA LEU A 547 2.64 -12.70 -29.34
C LEU A 547 1.44 -12.13 -28.57
N ALA A 548 1.15 -12.66 -27.37
CA ALA A 548 0.06 -12.18 -26.53
C ALA A 548 0.21 -10.70 -26.15
N SER A 549 1.44 -10.21 -26.06
CA SER A 549 1.75 -8.86 -25.59
C SER A 549 2.01 -7.87 -26.75
N GLY A 550 2.05 -8.34 -27.99
CA GLY A 550 2.39 -7.50 -29.15
C GLY A 550 3.83 -6.99 -29.17
N ILE A 551 4.76 -7.71 -28.53
CA ILE A 551 6.18 -7.35 -28.45
C ILE A 551 6.88 -7.74 -29.75
N SER A 552 7.80 -6.88 -30.24
CA SER A 552 8.55 -7.16 -31.45
C SER A 552 9.49 -8.34 -31.22
N ARG A 553 9.25 -9.47 -31.91
CA ARG A 553 10.14 -10.65 -31.80
C ARG A 553 11.54 -10.39 -32.35
N THR A 554 11.65 -9.55 -33.37
CA THR A 554 12.95 -9.13 -33.90
C THR A 554 13.65 -8.17 -32.94
N GLY A 555 12.92 -7.23 -32.33
CA GLY A 555 13.47 -6.34 -31.31
C GLY A 555 13.93 -7.09 -30.07
N LEU A 556 13.11 -8.02 -29.56
CA LEU A 556 13.46 -8.88 -28.43
C LEU A 556 14.69 -9.77 -28.71
N HIS A 557 14.84 -10.26 -29.94
CA HIS A 557 16.04 -10.99 -30.37
C HIS A 557 17.29 -10.09 -30.35
N LEU A 558 17.20 -8.86 -30.88
CA LEU A 558 18.32 -7.91 -30.89
C LEU A 558 18.70 -7.48 -29.46
N ASP A 559 17.71 -7.20 -28.60
CA ASP A 559 17.94 -6.87 -27.20
C ASP A 559 18.62 -8.03 -26.45
N ALA A 560 18.19 -9.27 -26.70
CA ALA A 560 18.76 -10.47 -26.11
C ALA A 560 20.21 -10.71 -26.57
N ILE A 561 20.53 -10.48 -27.85
CA ILE A 561 21.93 -10.52 -28.35
C ILE A 561 22.77 -9.46 -27.64
N SER A 562 22.31 -8.21 -27.62
CA SER A 562 23.04 -7.10 -26.99
C SER A 562 23.31 -7.36 -25.51
N LEU A 563 22.34 -7.91 -24.78
CA LEU A 563 22.54 -8.30 -23.38
C LEU A 563 23.51 -9.49 -23.27
N LEU A 564 23.37 -10.51 -24.11
CA LEU A 564 24.24 -11.69 -24.08
C LEU A 564 25.70 -11.34 -24.35
N GLU A 565 25.97 -10.44 -25.30
CA GLU A 565 27.31 -9.93 -25.61
C GLU A 565 27.96 -9.35 -24.35
N ILE A 566 27.29 -8.42 -23.66
CA ILE A 566 27.82 -7.77 -22.45
C ILE A 566 27.98 -8.75 -21.28
N THR A 567 27.00 -9.63 -21.09
CA THR A 567 27.02 -10.62 -19.99
C THR A 567 28.08 -11.70 -20.23
N SER A 568 28.60 -11.83 -21.46
CA SER A 568 29.64 -12.80 -21.84
C SER A 568 31.05 -12.22 -21.85
N LEU A 569 31.23 -10.90 -21.69
CA LEU A 569 32.55 -10.25 -21.69
C LEU A 569 33.40 -10.61 -20.46
N SER A 570 32.78 -10.71 -19.27
CA SER A 570 33.47 -11.06 -18.03
C SER A 570 32.51 -11.57 -16.96
N ASP A 571 33.04 -12.17 -15.88
CA ASP A 571 32.28 -12.53 -14.69
C ASP A 571 32.41 -11.44 -13.59
N ASP A 572 32.33 -10.17 -13.98
CA ASP A 572 32.42 -9.03 -13.08
C ASP A 572 31.03 -8.48 -12.66
N PHE A 573 31.05 -7.50 -11.75
CA PHE A 573 29.81 -6.87 -11.27
C PHE A 573 29.06 -6.11 -12.37
N TYR A 574 29.77 -5.63 -13.40
CA TYR A 574 29.16 -4.90 -14.50
C TYR A 574 28.34 -5.84 -15.39
N SER A 575 28.88 -7.00 -15.74
CA SER A 575 28.17 -8.05 -16.48
C SER A 575 26.96 -8.58 -15.69
N GLN A 576 27.06 -8.67 -14.36
CA GLN A 576 25.95 -9.03 -13.50
C GLN A 576 24.80 -7.99 -13.53
N MET A 577 25.13 -6.71 -13.45
CA MET A 577 24.13 -5.63 -13.42
C MET A 577 23.65 -5.21 -14.82
N ALA A 578 24.15 -5.85 -15.89
CA ALA A 578 23.87 -5.45 -17.27
C ALA A 578 22.38 -5.48 -17.61
N MET A 579 21.64 -6.50 -17.16
CA MET A 579 20.19 -6.57 -17.35
C MET A 579 19.49 -5.45 -16.59
N PHE A 580 19.76 -5.34 -15.27
CA PHE A 580 19.11 -4.36 -14.41
C PHE A 580 19.35 -2.91 -14.83
N ASN A 581 20.58 -2.57 -15.21
CA ASN A 581 20.96 -1.21 -15.61
C ASN A 581 20.35 -0.77 -16.95
N ARG A 582 19.94 -1.71 -17.79
CA ARG A 582 19.44 -1.44 -19.14
C ARG A 582 17.95 -1.73 -19.32
N THR A 583 17.31 -2.37 -18.35
CA THR A 583 15.86 -2.58 -18.35
C THR A 583 15.13 -1.43 -17.65
N VAL A 584 13.98 -1.05 -18.20
CA VAL A 584 13.07 -0.06 -17.61
C VAL A 584 11.70 -0.70 -17.36
N ASN A 585 10.91 -0.15 -16.44
CA ASN A 585 9.54 -0.65 -16.28
C ASN A 585 8.68 -0.21 -17.47
N ILE A 586 8.01 -1.16 -18.12
CA ILE A 586 7.09 -0.89 -19.23
C ILE A 586 5.73 -1.47 -18.86
N ASP A 587 4.70 -0.62 -18.84
CA ASP A 587 3.35 -1.06 -18.54
C ASP A 587 2.73 -1.80 -19.75
N ILE A 588 2.84 -3.12 -19.71
CA ILE A 588 2.35 -4.05 -20.72
C ILE A 588 1.83 -5.32 -20.05
N GLU A 589 0.62 -5.73 -20.42
CA GLU A 589 0.00 -6.98 -19.99
C GLU A 589 -0.28 -7.85 -21.22
N PRO A 590 -0.06 -9.17 -21.15
CA PRO A 590 -0.41 -10.08 -22.24
C PRO A 590 -1.92 -10.17 -22.44
N ASP A 591 -2.39 -9.93 -23.66
CA ASP A 591 -3.73 -10.32 -24.09
C ASP A 591 -3.72 -11.81 -24.46
N TRP A 592 -3.88 -12.67 -23.45
CA TRP A 592 -3.92 -14.11 -23.64
C TRP A 592 -5.08 -14.59 -24.53
N ASP A 593 -6.11 -13.80 -24.79
CA ASP A 593 -7.18 -14.20 -25.71
C ASP A 593 -6.78 -14.03 -27.18
N SER A 594 -5.78 -13.19 -27.48
CA SER A 594 -5.28 -12.95 -28.83
C SER A 594 -4.56 -14.17 -29.46
N ILE A 595 -4.10 -15.13 -28.66
CA ILE A 595 -3.28 -16.27 -29.14
C ILE A 595 -4.08 -17.51 -29.55
N LYS A 596 -5.42 -17.49 -29.45
CA LYS A 596 -6.29 -18.66 -29.72
C LYS A 596 -6.10 -19.29 -31.11
N HIS A 597 -5.60 -18.52 -32.07
CA HIS A 597 -5.36 -18.95 -33.45
C HIS A 597 -3.88 -18.89 -33.85
N SER A 598 -2.98 -18.97 -32.87
CA SER A 598 -1.54 -18.95 -33.11
C SER A 598 -0.98 -20.36 -33.38
N ASP A 599 0.04 -20.44 -34.23
CA ASP A 599 0.79 -21.67 -34.53
C ASP A 599 1.81 -21.99 -33.42
N LEU A 600 1.35 -22.03 -32.17
CA LEU A 600 2.16 -22.40 -31.01
C LEU A 600 2.13 -23.92 -30.80
N ASP A 601 3.29 -24.50 -30.53
CA ASP A 601 3.42 -25.94 -30.28
C ASP A 601 2.99 -26.29 -28.85
N SER A 602 1.77 -26.83 -28.73
CA SER A 602 1.18 -27.21 -27.45
C SER A 602 1.96 -28.29 -26.68
N GLU A 603 2.65 -29.21 -27.37
CA GLU A 603 3.41 -30.27 -26.71
C GLU A 603 4.68 -29.70 -26.08
N LYS A 604 5.33 -28.75 -26.76
CA LYS A 604 6.46 -28.01 -26.19
C LYS A 604 6.05 -27.16 -25.00
N ILE A 605 4.89 -26.51 -25.06
CA ILE A 605 4.38 -25.72 -23.93
C ILE A 605 4.04 -26.63 -22.74
N GLU A 606 3.39 -27.78 -22.96
CA GLU A 606 3.17 -28.79 -21.91
C GLU A 606 4.52 -29.23 -21.29
N LYS A 607 5.53 -29.53 -22.11
CA LYS A 607 6.86 -29.94 -21.62
C LYS A 607 7.52 -28.86 -20.75
N ALA A 608 7.32 -27.58 -21.06
CA ALA A 608 7.84 -26.48 -20.24
C ALA A 608 7.25 -26.45 -18.82
N MET A 609 6.04 -26.96 -18.61
CA MET A 609 5.42 -27.04 -17.27
C MET A 609 6.17 -27.97 -16.30
N TYR A 610 7.02 -28.86 -16.81
CA TYR A 610 7.83 -29.79 -16.01
C TYR A 610 9.25 -29.28 -15.72
N CYS A 611 9.60 -28.04 -16.10
CA CYS A 611 10.96 -27.50 -15.91
C CYS A 611 11.34 -27.17 -14.46
N GLY A 612 10.40 -27.34 -13.51
CA GLY A 612 10.62 -27.09 -12.08
C GLY A 612 10.66 -25.61 -11.68
N ARG A 613 10.43 -24.68 -12.61
CA ARG A 613 10.39 -23.23 -12.34
C ARG A 613 8.96 -22.71 -12.37
N THR A 614 8.55 -22.05 -11.30
CA THR A 614 7.18 -21.59 -11.10
C THR A 614 6.80 -20.51 -12.09
N TRP A 615 7.69 -19.55 -12.33
CA TRP A 615 7.49 -18.50 -13.33
C TRP A 615 7.21 -19.06 -14.73
N ILE A 616 8.07 -19.93 -15.23
CA ILE A 616 7.95 -20.52 -16.57
C ILE A 616 6.71 -21.42 -16.67
N ALA A 617 6.49 -22.28 -15.68
CA ALA A 617 5.34 -23.18 -15.69
C ALA A 617 4.02 -22.40 -15.62
N TRP A 618 3.98 -21.25 -14.92
CA TRP A 618 2.82 -20.39 -14.84
C TRP A 618 2.50 -19.75 -16.20
N LEU A 619 3.51 -19.22 -16.90
CA LEU A 619 3.35 -18.71 -18.27
C LEU A 619 2.83 -19.80 -19.22
N ALA A 620 3.42 -21.00 -19.14
CA ALA A 620 2.97 -22.15 -19.93
C ALA A 620 1.51 -22.53 -19.63
N GLY A 621 1.10 -22.51 -18.36
CA GLY A 621 -0.29 -22.76 -17.95
C GLY A 621 -1.28 -21.78 -18.55
N ASN A 622 -0.96 -20.48 -18.57
CA ASN A 622 -1.81 -19.46 -19.19
C ASN A 622 -1.97 -19.66 -20.70
N LEU A 623 -0.88 -19.99 -21.40
CA LEU A 623 -0.92 -20.28 -22.84
C LEU A 623 -1.80 -21.50 -23.13
N VAL A 624 -1.60 -22.59 -22.40
CA VAL A 624 -2.36 -23.83 -22.54
C VAL A 624 -3.86 -23.62 -22.34
N LEU A 625 -4.26 -22.86 -21.32
CA LEU A 625 -5.68 -22.57 -21.04
C LEU A 625 -6.39 -21.92 -22.23
N LYS A 626 -5.65 -21.21 -23.09
CA LYS A 626 -6.20 -20.46 -24.22
C LYS A 626 -6.03 -21.19 -25.55
N LEU A 627 -5.01 -22.03 -25.69
CA LEU A 627 -4.77 -22.84 -26.90
C LEU A 627 -5.68 -24.08 -26.98
N HIS A 628 -6.15 -24.60 -25.85
CA HIS A 628 -6.95 -25.82 -25.80
C HIS A 628 -8.45 -25.55 -25.68
N ASN A 629 -9.25 -26.33 -26.41
CA ASN A 629 -10.68 -26.48 -26.11
C ASN A 629 -10.90 -27.36 -24.85
N SER A 630 -12.10 -27.36 -24.31
CA SER A 630 -12.43 -28.07 -23.05
C SER A 630 -12.06 -29.56 -23.04
N GLU A 631 -12.23 -30.26 -24.17
CA GLU A 631 -11.92 -31.68 -24.31
C GLU A 631 -10.39 -31.95 -24.30
N SER A 632 -9.63 -31.19 -25.08
CA SER A 632 -8.17 -31.32 -25.14
C SER A 632 -7.50 -30.86 -23.84
N LEU A 633 -8.04 -29.83 -23.20
CA LEU A 633 -7.60 -29.36 -21.88
C LEU A 633 -7.80 -30.43 -20.80
N SER A 634 -8.93 -31.16 -20.84
CA SER A 634 -9.18 -32.28 -19.91
C SER A 634 -8.15 -33.41 -20.06
N ARG A 635 -7.83 -33.79 -21.30
CA ARG A 635 -6.78 -34.81 -21.56
C ARG A 635 -5.41 -34.36 -21.04
N LEU A 636 -5.08 -33.10 -21.24
CA LEU A 636 -3.83 -32.51 -20.76
C LEU A 636 -3.75 -32.47 -19.23
N ILE A 637 -4.80 -31.97 -18.57
CA ILE A 637 -4.87 -31.93 -17.09
C ILE A 637 -4.71 -33.33 -16.50
N LYS A 638 -5.28 -34.37 -17.12
CA LYS A 638 -5.05 -35.76 -16.68
C LYS A 638 -3.58 -36.18 -16.77
N ARG A 639 -2.87 -35.82 -17.86
CA ARG A 639 -1.43 -36.10 -17.99
C ARG A 639 -0.62 -35.36 -16.94
N LEU A 640 -0.87 -34.06 -16.75
CA LEU A 640 -0.21 -33.23 -15.74
C LEU A 640 -0.49 -33.75 -14.32
N LEU A 641 -1.71 -34.17 -14.01
CA LEU A 641 -2.05 -34.77 -12.73
C LEU A 641 -1.40 -36.14 -12.53
N LYS A 642 -1.15 -36.91 -13.60
CA LYS A 642 -0.51 -38.23 -13.49
C LYS A 642 1.01 -38.12 -13.35
N ASN A 643 1.64 -37.25 -14.14
CA ASN A 643 3.10 -37.20 -14.29
C ASN A 643 3.75 -36.01 -13.58
N GLY A 644 2.98 -34.98 -13.23
CA GLY A 644 3.49 -33.75 -12.64
C GLY A 644 3.83 -33.88 -11.15
N GLU A 645 4.77 -33.05 -10.71
CA GLU A 645 5.17 -32.91 -9.31
C GLU A 645 5.15 -31.43 -8.90
N TYR A 646 5.11 -31.18 -7.58
CA TYR A 646 5.24 -29.85 -6.97
C TYR A 646 4.54 -28.71 -7.74
N THR A 647 5.32 -27.82 -8.35
CA THR A 647 4.90 -26.66 -9.14
C THR A 647 3.95 -27.01 -10.28
N THR A 648 4.20 -28.10 -11.01
CA THR A 648 3.33 -28.55 -12.09
C THR A 648 1.94 -28.89 -11.56
N LEU A 649 1.85 -29.59 -10.42
CA LEU A 649 0.56 -29.92 -9.78
C LEU A 649 -0.14 -28.67 -9.22
N LEU A 650 0.62 -27.74 -8.64
CA LEU A 650 0.09 -26.48 -8.15
C LEU A 650 -0.58 -25.69 -9.28
N ILE A 651 0.10 -25.49 -10.41
CA ILE A 651 -0.47 -24.77 -11.55
C ILE A 651 -1.64 -25.54 -12.16
N THR A 652 -1.52 -26.86 -12.28
CA THR A 652 -2.63 -27.71 -12.75
C THR A 652 -3.87 -27.54 -11.88
N SER A 653 -3.72 -27.35 -10.56
CA SER A 653 -4.85 -27.14 -9.65
C SER A 653 -5.66 -25.87 -9.97
N TYR A 654 -4.98 -24.81 -10.42
CA TYR A 654 -5.64 -23.57 -10.86
C TYR A 654 -6.35 -23.71 -12.21
N MET A 655 -6.02 -24.72 -12.99
CA MET A 655 -6.65 -24.97 -14.30
C MET A 655 -7.93 -25.81 -14.18
N ILE A 656 -8.09 -26.58 -13.09
CA ILE A 656 -9.26 -27.47 -12.87
C ILE A 656 -10.60 -26.72 -12.90
N PRO A 657 -10.76 -25.51 -12.31
CA PRO A 657 -12.02 -24.77 -12.36
C PRO A 657 -12.52 -24.43 -13.77
N TYR A 658 -11.64 -24.46 -14.78
CA TYR A 658 -12.00 -24.22 -16.18
C TYR A 658 -12.61 -25.46 -16.87
N LEU A 659 -12.68 -26.60 -16.18
CA LEU A 659 -13.36 -27.81 -16.64
C LEU A 659 -14.67 -27.98 -15.87
N ASP A 660 -15.79 -27.64 -16.50
CA ASP A 660 -17.13 -27.84 -15.91
C ASP A 660 -17.35 -29.32 -15.53
N ASN A 661 -17.51 -29.60 -14.23
CA ASN A 661 -17.94 -30.89 -13.64
C ASN A 661 -17.40 -32.15 -14.36
N ASN A 662 -16.10 -32.22 -14.63
CA ASN A 662 -15.50 -33.38 -15.27
C ASN A 662 -15.20 -34.51 -14.25
N ASP A 663 -16.11 -35.49 -14.14
CA ASP A 663 -16.02 -36.60 -13.18
C ASP A 663 -14.77 -37.47 -13.34
N GLU A 664 -14.18 -37.53 -14.53
CA GLU A 664 -12.93 -38.28 -14.78
C GLU A 664 -11.68 -37.55 -14.23
N VAL A 665 -11.69 -36.22 -14.21
CA VAL A 665 -10.61 -35.45 -13.56
C VAL A 665 -10.71 -35.60 -12.05
N ARG A 666 -11.92 -35.58 -11.49
CA ARG A 666 -12.17 -35.85 -10.06
C ARG A 666 -11.70 -37.24 -9.65
N SER A 667 -12.01 -38.27 -10.44
CA SER A 667 -11.55 -39.64 -10.14
C SER A 667 -10.02 -39.75 -10.16
N THR A 668 -9.35 -39.05 -11.08
CA THR A 668 -7.88 -38.99 -11.15
C THR A 668 -7.26 -38.33 -9.91
N ILE A 669 -7.86 -37.22 -9.43
CA ILE A 669 -7.44 -36.54 -8.19
C ILE A 669 -7.60 -37.46 -7.00
N LEU A 670 -8.78 -38.09 -6.85
CA LEU A 670 -9.08 -39.01 -5.75
C LEU A 670 -8.14 -40.22 -5.74
N ASN A 671 -7.82 -40.78 -6.90
CA ASN A 671 -6.89 -41.91 -7.01
C ASN A 671 -5.46 -41.52 -6.61
N ARG A 672 -4.99 -40.32 -7.01
CA ARG A 672 -3.66 -39.83 -6.62
C ARG A 672 -3.56 -39.52 -5.13
N LEU A 673 -4.63 -39.00 -4.52
CA LEU A 673 -4.70 -38.76 -3.07
C LEU A 673 -4.72 -40.07 -2.28
N LYS A 674 -5.44 -41.09 -2.75
CA LYS A 674 -5.48 -42.42 -2.12
C LYS A 674 -4.15 -43.19 -2.21
N GLY A 675 -3.36 -42.97 -3.27
CA GLY A 675 -2.08 -43.65 -3.48
C GLY A 675 -0.89 -43.07 -2.71
N ARG A 676 -1.08 -42.02 -1.89
CA ARG A 676 -0.03 -41.36 -1.09
C ARG A 676 -0.33 -41.35 0.43
N CYS A 677 -1.32 -42.14 0.89
CA CYS A 677 -1.53 -42.43 2.31
C CYS A 677 -0.72 -43.66 2.75
#